data_AF-A0A7S2W8L9-F1
#
_entry.id   AF-A0A7S2W8L9-F1
#
_cell.length_a   1.000
_cell.length_b   1.000
_cell.length_c   1.000
_cell.angle_alpha   90.00
_cell.angle_beta   90.00
_cell.angle_gamma   90.00
#
_symmetry.space_group_name_H-M   'P 1'
#
loop_
_entity.id
_entity.type
_entity.pdbx_description
1 polymer ?
#
loop_
_entity_poly.entity_id
_entity_poly.type
_entity_poly.pdbx_seq_one_letter_code
_entity_poly.pdbx_strand_id
1 'polypeptide(L)'
;EEEEEEEELDDSIPELIILPYKFKFLVERDIWSIASDLLAVQSSVDESNDHLGDGDVDTSNNEQLSESAGEPENAIAIQPSFVVDLIRELQNAVLVTSCESRKIREKAMERICTDRCEEFTEELEERLRQHWPRKGRTEVKFLQPRSGELLQHQQRHDRLLRSVHLRNAAQAQNFETLLEKAKQTLKKFRQHMNGLTLHLEAQGTVASLQGIYKRGKDAAVSFQDSIKDQKQELLPFVRRTNELLDMHNQFLSTCVLFGDGGDYNKQEWDHEKAELQKLEDSLHEAMGERAERLQNLFTEIRDVRIKFMNKFHADFESCQQALSVREGLGPKYGAPRRYAQEKLRSVITQSDNAEQYIEKELERLEMLCKTKKVSSQDSTVTLSMEMKKTVDTIRRCIYRRAKYLEFLKDSESAPKPVLCEISDTLPGEGDDGYYGLSEDDISLLMSTDMDPNTTFRRVVEDADTQCKIDTRELYEREGMLHELDETGTRMTPDGELLPESLVVFLKEFGERARIYQEQACRKLRDQLANLHGILLEAPRVIFESVAELTKECLVDAEKNAVDKFHKKLNLAETAKAAHTQMLRPRLAEPTFANDLSQLTAAEAKRSRKAIKFMVQVHAFVQKNARTNLEKFLASLLYGTKVLMLTLEGLISSVDLKSLPGDDSIITKRMGLRKLRNTRKKQEGEPDANQEKLCGNERGVSRRMWSGLDICPAKEILAKTEVELTAPKLGSSQEHTPELSEPIETYLTNQHRAVMQARAKVFDMFTNWMNIHVEEQDSKFRTLLQEEQRWTERWEQSLRQLKQL
;
A
#
# COMPACT_ATOMS: atom_id res chain seq x y z
N GLU A 1 -35.45 21.29 48.24
CA GLU A 1 -35.75 20.90 46.85
C GLU A 1 -36.55 19.59 46.89
N GLU A 2 -37.69 19.49 47.60
CA GLU A 2 -38.97 20.28 47.58
C GLU A 2 -39.90 19.88 46.42
N GLU A 3 -41.24 19.86 46.52
CA GLU A 3 -42.20 19.92 47.66
C GLU A 3 -42.74 18.49 48.01
N GLU A 4 -43.82 18.10 48.73
CA GLU A 4 -45.01 18.56 49.54
C GLU A 4 -45.26 17.41 50.60
N GLU A 5 -45.80 17.49 51.83
CA GLU A 5 -47.16 17.80 52.40
C GLU A 5 -48.29 16.81 51.97
N GLU A 6 -49.22 16.26 52.80
CA GLU A 6 -49.73 16.45 54.20
C GLU A 6 -49.84 15.07 54.96
N GLU A 7 -49.75 14.97 56.30
CA GLU A 7 -50.80 14.76 57.36
C GLU A 7 -51.89 13.66 57.11
N GLU A 8 -52.45 12.92 58.09
CA GLU A 8 -52.55 13.06 59.56
C GLU A 8 -52.63 11.69 60.32
N LEU A 9 -53.11 11.69 61.58
CA LEU A 9 -53.19 10.59 62.60
C LEU A 9 -54.24 9.46 62.26
N ASP A 10 -54.42 8.33 62.99
CA ASP A 10 -54.60 8.20 64.46
C ASP A 10 -54.48 6.76 65.05
N ASP A 11 -54.48 6.71 66.38
CA ASP A 11 -54.49 5.63 67.41
C ASP A 11 -55.17 4.27 67.10
N SER A 12 -54.88 3.14 67.79
CA SER A 12 -54.47 2.96 69.20
C SER A 12 -53.81 1.59 69.49
N ILE A 13 -53.11 1.48 70.63
CA ILE A 13 -52.53 0.22 71.18
C ILE A 13 -53.18 -0.12 72.54
N PRO A 14 -53.63 -1.37 72.79
CA PRO A 14 -53.97 -1.84 74.13
C PRO A 14 -52.71 -2.25 74.92
N GLU A 15 -52.48 -1.60 76.07
CA GLU A 15 -51.37 -1.93 76.98
C GLU A 15 -51.55 -3.26 77.74
N LEU A 16 -50.51 -3.68 78.45
CA LEU A 16 -50.42 -4.93 79.21
C LEU A 16 -50.05 -4.65 80.69
N ILE A 17 -50.04 -5.72 81.49
CA ILE A 17 -49.44 -5.85 82.84
C ILE A 17 -50.24 -5.31 84.06
N ILE A 18 -50.08 -6.04 85.18
CA ILE A 18 -50.30 -5.73 86.61
C ILE A 18 -51.68 -6.04 87.23
N LEU A 19 -51.71 -7.15 87.98
CA LEU A 19 -52.67 -7.46 89.04
C LEU A 19 -52.17 -6.95 90.41
N PRO A 20 -52.98 -6.26 91.23
CA PRO A 20 -52.64 -5.92 92.60
C PRO A 20 -53.25 -6.90 93.63
N TYR A 21 -52.41 -7.67 94.34
CA TYR A 21 -52.82 -8.35 95.57
C TYR A 21 -53.08 -7.35 96.71
N LYS A 22 -54.15 -7.56 97.50
CA LYS A 22 -54.32 -6.93 98.83
C LYS A 22 -54.85 -7.92 99.86
N PHE A 23 -54.02 -8.21 100.86
CA PHE A 23 -54.42 -8.85 102.11
C PHE A 23 -55.08 -7.82 103.05
N LYS A 24 -56.06 -8.25 103.86
CA LYS A 24 -56.40 -7.59 105.13
C LYS A 24 -57.02 -8.60 106.11
N PHE A 25 -56.78 -8.40 107.41
CA PHE A 25 -57.17 -9.32 108.48
C PHE A 25 -58.54 -8.96 109.10
N LEU A 26 -59.41 -9.98 109.24
CA LEU A 26 -60.10 -10.45 110.45
C LEU A 26 -60.89 -9.51 111.41
N VAL A 27 -61.89 -10.14 112.09
CA VAL A 27 -62.73 -9.71 113.25
C VAL A 27 -63.81 -8.66 112.90
N GLU A 28 -65.13 -8.88 113.07
CA GLU A 28 -65.92 -9.24 114.27
C GLU A 28 -67.07 -10.26 114.03
N ARG A 29 -67.89 -10.57 115.05
CA ARG A 29 -68.89 -11.66 115.03
C ARG A 29 -70.23 -11.35 115.75
N ASP A 30 -71.32 -11.82 115.15
CA ASP A 30 -72.71 -11.97 115.61
C ASP A 30 -73.08 -11.70 117.09
N ILE A 31 -74.08 -10.83 117.32
CA ILE A 31 -74.79 -10.69 118.62
C ILE A 31 -76.31 -10.50 118.43
N TRP A 32 -76.98 -11.33 117.61
CA TRP A 32 -78.46 -11.30 117.46
C TRP A 32 -79.17 -12.66 117.37
N SER A 33 -78.45 -13.79 117.50
CA SER A 33 -79.02 -15.15 117.30
C SER A 33 -78.93 -16.07 118.53
N ILE A 34 -78.93 -15.51 119.75
CA ILE A 34 -78.95 -16.28 121.01
C ILE A 34 -80.06 -15.76 121.95
N ALA A 35 -81.22 -15.44 121.38
CA ALA A 35 -82.39 -14.92 122.09
C ALA A 35 -83.71 -15.68 121.80
N SER A 36 -83.68 -16.71 120.94
CA SER A 36 -84.88 -17.40 120.44
C SER A 36 -85.41 -18.50 121.38
N ASP A 37 -84.53 -19.31 121.97
CA ASP A 37 -84.90 -20.69 122.35
C ASP A 37 -84.96 -20.97 123.86
N LEU A 38 -85.39 -20.01 124.71
CA LEU A 38 -85.42 -20.24 126.17
C LEU A 38 -86.66 -19.78 126.97
N LEU A 39 -87.46 -18.80 126.52
CA LEU A 39 -88.64 -18.34 127.29
C LEU A 39 -89.87 -17.97 126.44
N ALA A 40 -90.49 -18.99 125.86
CA ALA A 40 -91.95 -19.09 125.80
C ALA A 40 -92.34 -20.19 126.79
N VAL A 41 -93.38 -20.10 127.63
CA VAL A 41 -94.62 -19.29 127.69
C VAL A 41 -94.79 -18.88 129.18
N GLN A 42 -95.24 -17.70 129.62
CA GLN A 42 -96.48 -16.94 129.34
C GLN A 42 -96.34 -15.53 129.99
N SER A 43 -96.88 -14.42 129.47
CA SER A 43 -97.39 -14.07 128.14
C SER A 43 -97.54 -12.54 127.99
N SER A 44 -97.80 -12.11 126.75
CA SER A 44 -98.69 -11.00 126.37
C SER A 44 -98.38 -9.56 126.82
N VAL A 45 -98.13 -8.73 125.79
CA VAL A 45 -98.52 -7.32 125.67
C VAL A 45 -97.67 -6.29 126.44
N ASP A 46 -97.00 -5.33 125.78
CA ASP A 46 -96.53 -5.24 124.38
C ASP A 46 -95.41 -4.17 124.25
N GLU A 47 -94.95 -3.96 123.02
CA GLU A 47 -94.51 -2.68 122.39
C GLU A 47 -94.34 -1.42 123.29
N SER A 48 -93.29 -0.60 123.14
CA SER A 48 -92.27 -0.54 122.07
C SER A 48 -91.03 0.29 122.45
N ASN A 49 -90.00 0.17 121.60
CA ASN A 49 -89.25 1.26 120.92
C ASN A 49 -89.71 2.73 121.22
N ASP A 50 -88.89 3.77 121.04
CA ASP A 50 -87.93 3.97 119.93
C ASP A 50 -86.99 5.18 120.14
N HIS A 51 -86.13 5.45 119.13
CA HIS A 51 -85.70 6.78 118.64
C HIS A 51 -84.72 7.61 119.52
N LEU A 52 -83.85 8.49 118.99
CA LEU A 52 -83.42 8.89 117.62
C LEU A 52 -81.94 9.35 117.73
N GLY A 53 -81.15 9.65 116.69
CA GLY A 53 -81.37 9.75 115.24
C GLY A 53 -80.01 9.96 114.55
N ASP A 54 -79.87 10.62 113.40
CA ASP A 54 -80.86 11.25 112.50
C ASP A 54 -81.64 10.18 111.69
N GLY A 55 -82.73 10.41 110.95
CA GLY A 55 -83.27 11.56 110.21
C GLY A 55 -83.65 11.04 108.80
N ASP A 56 -84.79 11.36 108.20
CA ASP A 56 -85.49 12.65 108.16
C ASP A 56 -87.02 12.49 107.86
N VAL A 57 -87.81 13.56 108.05
CA VAL A 57 -89.22 13.79 107.58
C VAL A 57 -90.44 13.11 108.31
N ASP A 58 -91.20 13.95 109.05
CA ASP A 58 -92.68 14.02 109.29
C ASP A 58 -93.54 12.79 109.79
N THR A 59 -94.59 12.90 110.66
CA THR A 59 -95.26 14.01 111.40
C THR A 59 -96.16 13.58 112.62
N SER A 60 -96.17 14.39 113.70
CA SER A 60 -97.30 14.75 114.65
C SER A 60 -97.96 13.80 115.72
N ASN A 61 -97.95 14.28 117.00
CA ASN A 61 -99.02 14.30 118.06
C ASN A 61 -99.56 12.99 118.75
N ASN A 62 -100.09 12.93 120.01
CA ASN A 62 -100.07 13.77 121.25
C ASN A 62 -100.84 13.05 122.45
N GLU A 63 -100.54 13.34 123.75
CA GLU A 63 -101.41 13.18 124.99
C GLU A 63 -101.84 11.76 125.56
N GLN A 64 -102.21 11.49 126.85
CA GLN A 64 -101.99 12.09 128.22
C GLN A 64 -102.44 11.16 129.43
N LEU A 65 -101.82 11.28 130.63
CA LEU A 65 -102.33 11.15 132.06
C LEU A 65 -102.69 9.83 132.86
N SER A 66 -102.42 9.91 134.20
CA SER A 66 -103.15 9.36 135.42
C SER A 66 -102.97 7.87 135.87
N GLU A 67 -102.52 7.53 137.12
CA GLU A 67 -103.15 7.35 138.47
C GLU A 67 -103.72 5.92 138.77
N SER A 68 -103.79 5.33 139.99
CA SER A 68 -103.40 5.65 141.39
C SER A 68 -103.36 4.40 142.33
N ALA A 69 -102.78 4.53 143.55
CA ALA A 69 -102.98 3.79 144.86
C ALA A 69 -103.09 2.24 144.95
N GLY A 70 -102.73 1.53 146.04
CA GLY A 70 -102.12 1.83 147.36
C GLY A 70 -101.90 0.51 148.16
N GLU A 71 -100.81 0.32 148.93
CA GLU A 71 -100.71 0.38 150.42
C GLU A 71 -101.37 -0.79 151.22
N PRO A 72 -101.01 -1.03 152.52
CA PRO A 72 -99.73 -1.48 153.11
C PRO A 72 -99.91 -2.93 153.72
N GLU A 73 -99.10 -3.58 154.58
CA GLU A 73 -98.34 -3.20 155.79
C GLU A 73 -97.26 -4.25 156.15
N ASN A 74 -96.09 -3.81 156.64
CA ASN A 74 -95.54 -4.10 157.98
C ASN A 74 -94.04 -3.72 158.06
N ALA A 75 -93.65 -2.99 159.10
CA ALA A 75 -92.29 -2.45 159.23
C ALA A 75 -91.36 -3.37 160.03
N ILE A 76 -90.22 -3.77 159.44
CA ILE A 76 -89.08 -4.35 160.14
C ILE A 76 -87.83 -3.54 159.79
N ALA A 77 -87.25 -2.86 160.77
CA ALA A 77 -86.07 -2.01 160.57
C ALA A 77 -84.78 -2.84 160.50
N ILE A 78 -84.28 -3.05 159.28
CA ILE A 78 -82.99 -3.73 159.02
C ILE A 78 -81.88 -2.66 158.95
N GLN A 79 -80.72 -2.90 159.59
CA GLN A 79 -79.60 -1.95 159.51
C GLN A 79 -78.93 -1.95 158.13
N PRO A 80 -78.60 -0.78 157.55
CA PRO A 80 -78.05 -0.68 156.19
C PRO A 80 -76.76 -1.46 155.93
N SER A 81 -75.92 -1.67 156.94
CA SER A 81 -74.65 -2.42 156.83
C SER A 81 -74.87 -3.85 156.32
N PHE A 82 -75.84 -4.57 156.90
CA PHE A 82 -76.14 -5.96 156.53
C PHE A 82 -76.61 -6.08 155.07
N VAL A 83 -77.33 -5.08 154.57
CA VAL A 83 -77.80 -5.04 153.18
C VAL A 83 -76.64 -4.81 152.20
N VAL A 84 -75.67 -3.94 152.54
CA VAL A 84 -74.51 -3.68 151.69
C VAL A 84 -73.62 -4.92 151.54
N ASP A 85 -73.36 -5.66 152.63
CA ASP A 85 -72.53 -6.85 152.56
C ASP A 85 -73.25 -8.02 151.85
N LEU A 86 -74.56 -8.21 152.08
CA LEU A 86 -75.35 -9.21 151.35
C LEU A 86 -75.41 -8.91 149.83
N ILE A 87 -75.57 -7.64 149.44
CA ILE A 87 -75.50 -7.23 148.03
C ILE A 87 -74.10 -7.51 147.46
N ARG A 88 -73.03 -7.23 148.23
CA ARG A 88 -71.64 -7.47 147.78
C ARG A 88 -71.34 -8.96 147.63
N GLU A 89 -71.81 -9.83 148.52
CA GLU A 89 -71.70 -11.29 148.35
C GLU A 89 -72.47 -11.77 147.13
N LEU A 90 -73.72 -11.32 146.94
CA LEU A 90 -74.54 -11.72 145.79
C LEU A 90 -73.96 -11.22 144.46
N GLN A 91 -73.43 -9.99 144.42
CA GLN A 91 -72.72 -9.43 143.27
C GLN A 91 -71.45 -10.22 142.94
N ASN A 92 -70.67 -10.61 143.95
CA ASN A 92 -69.50 -11.48 143.77
C ASN A 92 -69.90 -12.89 143.26
N ALA A 93 -70.96 -13.48 143.79
CA ALA A 93 -71.45 -14.81 143.36
C ALA A 93 -71.94 -14.79 141.91
N VAL A 94 -72.66 -13.74 141.49
CA VAL A 94 -73.09 -13.54 140.11
C VAL A 94 -71.89 -13.32 139.18
N LEU A 95 -70.87 -12.57 139.61
CA LEU A 95 -69.64 -12.38 138.83
C LEU A 95 -68.85 -13.69 138.66
N VAL A 96 -68.67 -14.48 139.73
CA VAL A 96 -67.97 -15.77 139.66
C VAL A 96 -68.70 -16.75 138.73
N THR A 97 -70.00 -16.96 138.93
CA THR A 97 -70.80 -17.87 138.08
C THR A 97 -70.86 -17.38 136.62
N SER A 98 -70.88 -16.07 136.38
CA SER A 98 -70.77 -15.49 135.03
C SER A 98 -69.40 -15.73 134.39
N CYS A 99 -68.31 -15.60 135.15
CA CYS A 99 -66.96 -15.90 134.69
C CYS A 99 -66.73 -17.39 134.42
N GLU A 100 -67.32 -18.29 135.21
CA GLU A 100 -67.29 -19.73 134.97
C GLU A 100 -68.13 -20.12 133.75
N SER A 101 -69.34 -19.58 133.63
CA SER A 101 -70.20 -19.74 132.45
C SER A 101 -69.60 -19.14 131.19
N ARG A 102 -68.76 -18.10 131.29
CA ARG A 102 -67.92 -17.62 130.20
C ARG A 102 -66.86 -18.67 129.84
N LYS A 103 -66.03 -19.11 130.78
CA LYS A 103 -64.94 -20.10 130.54
C LYS A 103 -65.45 -21.41 129.94
N ILE A 104 -66.64 -21.87 130.33
CA ILE A 104 -67.30 -23.05 129.76
C ILE A 104 -67.68 -22.80 128.28
N ARG A 105 -68.29 -21.65 127.97
CA ARG A 105 -68.62 -21.26 126.59
C ARG A 105 -67.39 -21.01 125.73
N GLU A 106 -66.33 -20.42 126.29
CA GLU A 106 -65.02 -20.22 125.65
C GLU A 106 -64.44 -21.56 125.20
N LYS A 107 -64.34 -22.54 126.12
CA LYS A 107 -63.87 -23.90 125.80
C LYS A 107 -64.77 -24.67 124.84
N ALA A 108 -66.09 -24.44 124.89
CA ALA A 108 -67.03 -25.05 123.95
C ALA A 108 -66.87 -24.44 122.53
N MET A 109 -66.62 -23.14 122.43
CA MET A 109 -66.28 -22.47 121.18
C MET A 109 -64.91 -22.90 120.65
N GLU A 110 -63.89 -23.02 121.50
CA GLU A 110 -62.57 -23.54 121.10
C GLU A 110 -62.71 -24.93 120.47
N ARG A 111 -63.47 -25.84 121.10
CA ARG A 111 -63.76 -27.17 120.53
C ARG A 111 -64.51 -27.08 119.20
N ILE A 112 -65.63 -26.38 119.14
CA ILE A 112 -66.39 -26.24 117.88
C ILE A 112 -65.53 -25.59 116.77
N CYS A 113 -64.55 -24.76 117.12
CA CYS A 113 -63.57 -24.23 116.18
C CYS A 113 -62.50 -25.25 115.78
N THR A 114 -61.94 -26.06 116.69
CA THR A 114 -61.01 -27.14 116.32
C THR A 114 -61.69 -28.20 115.47
N ASP A 115 -62.86 -28.66 115.90
CA ASP A 115 -63.62 -29.72 115.25
C ASP A 115 -64.00 -29.31 113.81
N ARG A 116 -64.45 -28.06 113.61
CA ARG A 116 -64.72 -27.51 112.26
C ARG A 116 -63.46 -27.24 111.44
N CYS A 117 -62.35 -26.85 112.07
CA CYS A 117 -61.08 -26.71 111.37
C CYS A 117 -60.55 -28.06 110.90
N GLU A 118 -60.75 -29.13 111.66
CA GLU A 118 -60.44 -30.51 111.27
C GLU A 118 -61.38 -30.96 110.13
N GLU A 119 -62.71 -30.82 110.27
CA GLU A 119 -63.68 -31.13 109.19
C GLU A 119 -63.36 -30.40 107.88
N PHE A 120 -63.11 -29.09 107.91
CA PHE A 120 -62.77 -28.33 106.70
C PHE A 120 -61.37 -28.64 106.15
N THR A 121 -60.44 -29.11 107.00
CA THR A 121 -59.12 -29.56 106.53
C THR A 121 -59.23 -30.93 105.86
N GLU A 122 -60.03 -31.86 106.41
CA GLU A 122 -60.33 -33.14 105.78
C GLU A 122 -61.10 -32.95 104.46
N GLU A 123 -62.08 -32.06 104.39
CA GLU A 123 -62.79 -31.76 103.15
C GLU A 123 -61.85 -31.12 102.10
N LEU A 124 -60.96 -30.20 102.51
CA LEU A 124 -59.97 -29.61 101.63
C LEU A 124 -58.96 -30.66 101.13
N GLU A 125 -58.47 -31.54 101.99
CA GLU A 125 -57.59 -32.65 101.60
C GLU A 125 -58.28 -33.61 100.64
N GLU A 126 -59.53 -34.00 100.89
CA GLU A 126 -60.25 -34.94 100.03
C GLU A 126 -60.58 -34.29 98.66
N ARG A 127 -60.98 -33.02 98.63
CA ARG A 127 -61.10 -32.26 97.37
C ARG A 127 -59.74 -32.17 96.65
N LEU A 128 -58.63 -31.93 97.35
CA LEU A 128 -57.29 -31.93 96.75
C LEU A 128 -56.89 -33.31 96.24
N ARG A 129 -57.21 -34.40 96.93
CA ARG A 129 -57.00 -35.80 96.49
C ARG A 129 -57.83 -36.12 95.25
N GLN A 130 -59.06 -35.64 95.14
CA GLN A 130 -59.90 -35.78 93.93
C GLN A 130 -59.41 -34.92 92.73
N HIS A 131 -58.70 -33.83 93.00
CA HIS A 131 -58.10 -32.97 91.97
C HIS A 131 -56.64 -33.35 91.61
N TRP A 132 -55.90 -34.06 92.46
CA TRP A 132 -54.51 -34.48 92.20
C TRP A 132 -54.35 -35.34 90.93
N PRO A 133 -55.21 -36.37 90.70
CA PRO A 133 -55.22 -37.11 89.44
C PRO A 133 -55.54 -36.24 88.23
N ARG A 134 -56.23 -35.10 88.40
CA ARG A 134 -56.47 -34.13 87.31
C ARG A 134 -55.18 -33.38 86.99
N LYS A 135 -54.44 -32.87 87.99
CA LYS A 135 -53.11 -32.25 87.77
C LYS A 135 -52.16 -33.23 87.06
N GLY A 136 -51.97 -34.43 87.62
CA GLY A 136 -51.08 -35.44 87.03
C GLY A 136 -51.48 -35.86 85.62
N ARG A 137 -52.79 -35.97 85.34
CA ARG A 137 -53.29 -36.19 83.96
C ARG A 137 -53.01 -35.01 83.04
N THR A 138 -53.20 -33.77 83.47
CA THR A 138 -52.90 -32.59 82.64
C THR A 138 -51.40 -32.48 82.34
N GLU A 139 -50.56 -32.75 83.34
CA GLU A 139 -49.11 -32.72 83.23
C GLU A 139 -48.60 -33.80 82.26
N VAL A 140 -49.06 -35.05 82.39
CA VAL A 140 -48.61 -36.17 81.54
C VAL A 140 -49.31 -36.23 80.17
N LYS A 141 -50.57 -35.78 80.03
CA LYS A 141 -51.31 -35.85 78.75
C LYS A 141 -51.19 -34.61 77.87
N PHE A 142 -50.87 -33.45 78.43
CA PHE A 142 -50.82 -32.20 77.67
C PHE A 142 -49.47 -31.48 77.82
N LEU A 143 -48.98 -31.25 79.05
CA LEU A 143 -47.75 -30.48 79.24
C LEU A 143 -46.49 -31.23 78.77
N GLN A 144 -46.34 -32.51 79.11
CA GLN A 144 -45.18 -33.32 78.70
C GLN A 144 -45.12 -33.54 77.17
N PRO A 145 -46.22 -33.93 76.48
CA PRO A 145 -46.25 -33.95 75.02
C PRO A 145 -45.91 -32.59 74.42
N ARG A 146 -46.51 -31.50 74.92
CA ARG A 146 -46.27 -30.16 74.38
C ARG A 146 -44.83 -29.68 74.56
N SER A 147 -44.22 -29.97 75.70
CA SER A 147 -42.80 -29.68 75.93
C SER A 147 -41.89 -30.53 75.03
N GLY A 148 -42.30 -31.76 74.69
CA GLY A 148 -41.61 -32.62 73.72
C GLY A 148 -41.77 -32.16 72.28
N GLU A 149 -42.92 -31.61 71.90
CA GLU A 149 -43.18 -30.96 70.60
C GLU A 149 -42.29 -29.72 70.45
N LEU A 150 -42.37 -28.77 71.38
CA LEU A 150 -41.56 -27.53 71.37
C LEU A 150 -40.05 -27.83 71.27
N LEU A 151 -39.55 -28.82 72.01
CA LEU A 151 -38.15 -29.24 71.92
C LEU A 151 -37.81 -29.88 70.56
N GLN A 152 -38.75 -30.59 69.93
CA GLN A 152 -38.58 -31.08 68.56
C GLN A 152 -38.64 -29.94 67.52
N HIS A 153 -39.45 -28.91 67.74
CA HIS A 153 -39.53 -27.72 66.88
C HIS A 153 -38.19 -26.98 66.86
N GLN A 154 -37.69 -26.62 68.04
CA GLN A 154 -36.37 -26.01 68.20
C GLN A 154 -35.26 -26.89 67.60
N GLN A 155 -35.30 -28.21 67.80
CA GLN A 155 -34.34 -29.11 67.17
C GLN A 155 -34.48 -29.21 65.64
N ARG A 156 -35.67 -29.02 65.06
CA ARG A 156 -35.85 -28.90 63.61
C ARG A 156 -35.21 -27.59 63.12
N HIS A 157 -35.48 -26.47 63.79
CA HIS A 157 -34.91 -25.15 63.50
C HIS A 157 -33.37 -25.16 63.54
N ASP A 158 -32.78 -25.61 64.65
CA ASP A 158 -31.31 -25.64 64.81
C ASP A 158 -30.61 -26.52 63.75
N ARG A 159 -31.29 -27.55 63.23
CA ARG A 159 -30.76 -28.41 62.16
C ARG A 159 -30.82 -27.70 60.81
N LEU A 160 -31.89 -26.92 60.54
CA LEU A 160 -31.96 -26.06 59.36
C LEU A 160 -30.88 -24.99 59.40
N LEU A 161 -30.78 -24.20 60.48
CA LEU A 161 -29.76 -23.14 60.61
C LEU A 161 -28.36 -23.69 60.34
N ARG A 162 -27.98 -24.78 61.02
CA ARG A 162 -26.67 -25.43 60.84
C ARG A 162 -26.45 -25.94 59.41
N SER A 163 -27.47 -26.48 58.75
CA SER A 163 -27.40 -26.90 57.34
C SER A 163 -27.20 -25.70 56.41
N VAL A 164 -27.97 -24.62 56.58
CA VAL A 164 -27.90 -23.40 55.76
C VAL A 164 -26.56 -22.70 55.92
N HIS A 165 -26.11 -22.43 57.16
CA HIS A 165 -24.82 -21.79 57.41
C HIS A 165 -23.65 -22.62 56.88
N LEU A 166 -23.65 -23.95 57.07
CA LEU A 166 -22.59 -24.83 56.54
C LEU A 166 -22.53 -24.81 55.01
N ARG A 167 -23.68 -24.84 54.32
CA ARG A 167 -23.72 -24.72 52.85
C ARG A 167 -23.33 -23.33 52.37
N ASN A 168 -23.76 -22.27 53.04
CA ASN A 168 -23.39 -20.90 52.69
C ASN A 168 -21.87 -20.65 52.86
N ALA A 169 -21.26 -21.20 53.92
CA ALA A 169 -19.81 -21.16 54.12
C ALA A 169 -19.06 -21.94 53.02
N ALA A 170 -19.54 -23.13 52.65
CA ALA A 170 -18.97 -23.90 51.54
C ALA A 170 -19.11 -23.18 50.18
N GLN A 171 -20.25 -22.50 49.94
CA GLN A 171 -20.44 -21.64 48.77
C GLN A 171 -19.47 -20.45 48.77
N ALA A 172 -19.24 -19.81 49.91
CA ALA A 172 -18.28 -18.70 50.04
C ALA A 172 -16.83 -19.15 49.76
N GLN A 173 -16.41 -20.30 50.28
CA GLN A 173 -15.08 -20.86 50.03
C GLN A 173 -14.88 -21.21 48.54
N ASN A 174 -15.86 -21.86 47.93
CA ASN A 174 -15.84 -22.18 46.50
C ASN A 174 -15.82 -20.91 45.63
N PHE A 175 -16.59 -19.87 46.00
CA PHE A 175 -16.57 -18.57 45.33
C PHE A 175 -15.17 -17.92 45.37
N GLU A 176 -14.54 -17.80 46.54
CA GLU A 176 -13.23 -17.13 46.64
C GLU A 176 -12.12 -17.91 45.90
N THR A 177 -12.14 -19.25 45.90
CA THR A 177 -11.18 -20.04 45.09
C THR A 177 -11.33 -19.82 43.59
N LEU A 178 -12.56 -19.67 43.07
CA LEU A 178 -12.81 -19.32 41.67
C LEU A 178 -12.48 -17.85 41.36
N LEU A 179 -12.67 -16.96 42.33
CA LEU A 179 -12.31 -15.54 42.23
C LEU A 179 -10.78 -15.37 42.16
N GLU A 180 -10.04 -16.12 42.97
CA GLU A 180 -8.57 -16.18 42.91
C GLU A 180 -8.05 -16.85 41.63
N LYS A 181 -8.71 -17.91 41.14
CA LYS A 181 -8.46 -18.49 39.81
C LYS A 181 -8.58 -17.43 38.69
N ALA A 182 -9.53 -16.49 38.80
CA ALA A 182 -9.69 -15.38 37.85
C ALA A 182 -8.62 -14.28 38.01
N LYS A 183 -8.31 -13.86 39.25
CA LYS A 183 -7.17 -12.95 39.56
C LYS A 183 -5.85 -13.49 38.99
N GLN A 184 -5.61 -14.80 39.07
CA GLN A 184 -4.42 -15.45 38.50
C GLN A 184 -4.41 -15.47 36.96
N THR A 185 -5.55 -15.68 36.31
CA THR A 185 -5.65 -15.56 34.84
C THR A 185 -5.34 -14.12 34.39
N LEU A 186 -5.84 -13.10 35.09
CA LEU A 186 -5.50 -11.69 34.85
C LEU A 186 -4.00 -11.41 35.03
N LYS A 187 -3.37 -11.94 36.09
CA LYS A 187 -1.93 -11.80 36.33
C LYS A 187 -1.09 -12.43 35.21
N LYS A 188 -1.44 -13.64 34.75
CA LYS A 188 -0.78 -14.33 33.63
C LYS A 188 -0.92 -13.55 32.33
N PHE A 189 -2.09 -12.98 32.04
CA PHE A 189 -2.31 -12.13 30.87
C PHE A 189 -1.42 -10.86 30.88
N ARG A 190 -1.35 -10.14 32.01
CA ARG A 190 -0.44 -8.98 32.18
C ARG A 190 1.02 -9.36 31.91
N GLN A 191 1.48 -10.49 32.46
CA GLN A 191 2.85 -10.98 32.24
C GLN A 191 3.11 -11.34 30.76
N HIS A 192 2.17 -12.00 30.09
CA HIS A 192 2.32 -12.37 28.69
C HIS A 192 2.32 -11.16 27.76
N MET A 193 1.41 -10.20 27.96
CA MET A 193 1.38 -8.95 27.17
C MET A 193 2.66 -8.13 27.35
N ASN A 194 3.17 -7.98 28.57
CA ASN A 194 4.46 -7.31 28.81
C ASN A 194 5.62 -7.99 28.06
N GLY A 195 5.66 -9.33 28.04
CA GLY A 195 6.66 -10.08 27.28
C GLY A 195 6.53 -9.85 25.76
N LEU A 196 5.31 -9.77 25.23
CA LEU A 196 5.09 -9.45 23.82
C LEU A 196 5.47 -8.00 23.47
N THR A 197 5.21 -7.01 24.34
CA THR A 197 5.69 -5.62 24.16
C THR A 197 7.22 -5.57 24.08
N LEU A 198 7.93 -6.17 25.05
CA LEU A 198 9.40 -6.22 25.05
C LEU A 198 9.98 -6.93 23.81
N HIS A 199 9.23 -7.86 23.21
CA HIS A 199 9.64 -8.50 21.96
C HIS A 199 9.40 -7.64 20.71
N LEU A 200 8.51 -6.64 20.71
CA LEU A 200 8.30 -5.74 19.57
C LEU A 200 9.57 -4.95 19.25
N GLU A 201 10.12 -4.25 20.25
CA GLU A 201 11.32 -3.40 20.16
C GLU A 201 12.53 -4.18 19.62
N ALA A 202 12.61 -5.48 19.91
CA ALA A 202 13.70 -6.37 19.51
C ALA A 202 13.60 -6.92 18.07
N GLN A 203 12.59 -6.58 17.26
CA GLN A 203 12.42 -7.16 15.92
C GLN A 203 13.08 -6.33 14.80
N GLY A 204 13.91 -7.01 14.00
CA GLY A 204 14.52 -6.43 12.79
C GLY A 204 13.66 -6.47 11.52
N THR A 205 12.46 -7.05 11.50
CA THR A 205 11.64 -7.15 10.26
C THR A 205 10.15 -6.88 10.47
N VAL A 206 9.50 -6.24 9.49
CA VAL A 206 8.05 -5.95 9.54
C VAL A 206 7.21 -7.23 9.66
N ALA A 207 7.62 -8.32 9.01
CA ALA A 207 6.95 -9.62 9.12
C ALA A 207 7.01 -10.21 10.54
N SER A 208 8.14 -10.05 11.25
CA SER A 208 8.26 -10.51 12.64
C SER A 208 7.48 -9.63 13.62
N LEU A 209 7.44 -8.31 13.41
CA LEU A 209 6.53 -7.40 14.15
C LEU A 209 5.06 -7.80 13.98
N GLN A 210 4.60 -8.02 12.74
CA GLN A 210 3.22 -8.47 12.46
C GLN A 210 2.93 -9.84 13.11
N GLY A 211 3.91 -10.75 13.15
CA GLY A 211 3.82 -12.03 13.84
C GLY A 211 3.75 -11.93 15.38
N ILE A 212 4.27 -10.86 15.99
CA ILE A 212 4.08 -10.56 17.42
C ILE A 212 2.71 -9.92 17.65
N TYR A 213 2.33 -8.92 16.85
CA TYR A 213 1.04 -8.24 16.96
C TYR A 213 -0.14 -9.20 16.80
N LYS A 214 -0.05 -10.16 15.86
CA LYS A 214 -1.03 -11.26 15.77
C LYS A 214 -1.07 -12.10 17.05
N ARG A 215 0.08 -12.55 17.58
CA ARG A 215 0.13 -13.32 18.84
C ARG A 215 -0.50 -12.56 20.02
N GLY A 216 -0.34 -11.24 20.09
CA GLY A 216 -1.00 -10.40 21.09
C GLY A 216 -2.53 -10.38 20.93
N LYS A 217 -3.04 -10.29 19.69
CA LYS A 217 -4.49 -10.41 19.42
C LYS A 217 -5.02 -11.80 19.77
N ASP A 218 -4.34 -12.86 19.34
CA ASP A 218 -4.73 -14.24 19.61
C ASP A 218 -4.75 -14.52 21.14
N ALA A 219 -3.76 -14.01 21.89
CA ALA A 219 -3.73 -14.08 23.35
C ALA A 219 -4.85 -13.29 24.03
N ALA A 220 -5.21 -12.11 23.53
CA ALA A 220 -6.30 -11.30 24.07
C ALA A 220 -7.70 -11.91 23.84
N VAL A 221 -7.88 -12.64 22.72
CA VAL A 221 -9.09 -13.44 22.46
C VAL A 221 -9.15 -14.64 23.40
N SER A 222 -8.07 -15.44 23.47
CA SER A 222 -7.99 -16.60 24.38
C SER A 222 -8.20 -16.21 25.86
N PHE A 223 -7.68 -15.06 26.27
CA PHE A 223 -7.95 -14.46 27.58
C PHE A 223 -9.42 -14.06 27.74
N GLN A 224 -10.04 -13.38 26.76
CA GLN A 224 -11.46 -13.02 26.81
C GLN A 224 -12.36 -14.24 27.01
N ASP A 225 -12.11 -15.33 26.29
CA ASP A 225 -12.93 -16.54 26.39
C ASP A 225 -12.71 -17.25 27.74
N SER A 226 -11.45 -17.39 28.18
CA SER A 226 -11.12 -17.91 29.52
C SER A 226 -11.83 -17.14 30.65
N ILE A 227 -11.89 -15.81 30.55
CA ILE A 227 -12.57 -14.92 31.51
C ILE A 227 -14.10 -15.03 31.40
N LYS A 228 -14.65 -15.21 30.20
CA LYS A 228 -16.08 -15.43 29.96
C LYS A 228 -16.55 -16.75 30.60
N ASP A 229 -15.76 -17.81 30.47
CA ASP A 229 -16.08 -19.12 31.05
C ASP A 229 -15.98 -19.08 32.58
N GLN A 230 -14.93 -18.47 33.14
CA GLN A 230 -14.82 -18.20 34.58
C GLN A 230 -15.99 -17.34 35.11
N LYS A 231 -16.53 -16.41 34.30
CA LYS A 231 -17.75 -15.66 34.68
C LYS A 231 -18.98 -16.57 34.76
N GLN A 232 -19.09 -17.56 33.88
CA GLN A 232 -20.16 -18.56 33.93
C GLN A 232 -20.01 -19.52 35.11
N GLU A 233 -18.78 -19.88 35.50
CA GLU A 233 -18.50 -20.64 36.74
C GLU A 233 -18.88 -19.84 38.02
N LEU A 234 -18.66 -18.52 38.03
CA LEU A 234 -18.89 -17.66 39.19
C LEU A 234 -20.35 -17.18 39.36
N LEU A 235 -21.09 -16.95 38.27
CA LEU A 235 -22.49 -16.47 38.31
C LEU A 235 -23.44 -17.31 39.20
N PRO A 236 -23.35 -18.64 39.27
CA PRO A 236 -24.12 -19.46 40.20
C PRO A 236 -24.03 -19.04 41.67
N PHE A 237 -22.88 -18.55 42.16
CA PHE A 237 -22.70 -18.17 43.57
C PHE A 237 -23.41 -16.85 43.95
N VAL A 238 -23.96 -16.16 42.95
CA VAL A 238 -24.81 -14.96 43.08
C VAL A 238 -26.28 -15.26 42.73
N ARG A 239 -26.58 -16.46 42.17
CA ARG A 239 -27.90 -16.81 41.61
C ARG A 239 -28.54 -18.11 42.12
N ARG A 240 -27.76 -19.02 42.72
CA ARG A 240 -28.22 -20.32 43.26
C ARG A 240 -28.38 -20.32 44.77
N THR A 241 -28.19 -19.20 45.46
CA THR A 241 -28.55 -19.08 46.88
C THR A 241 -30.05 -19.29 47.10
N ASN A 242 -30.86 -19.17 46.04
CA ASN A 242 -32.23 -19.68 45.97
C ASN A 242 -32.35 -21.12 46.50
N GLU A 243 -31.39 -22.02 46.27
CA GLU A 243 -31.42 -23.39 46.83
C GLU A 243 -31.35 -23.44 48.37
N LEU A 244 -30.87 -22.36 49.01
CA LEU A 244 -30.90 -22.19 50.47
C LEU A 244 -32.22 -21.54 50.94
N LEU A 245 -32.73 -20.56 50.17
CA LEU A 245 -34.05 -19.94 50.40
C LEU A 245 -35.20 -20.95 50.16
N ASP A 246 -35.04 -21.89 49.23
CA ASP A 246 -35.98 -22.98 48.96
C ASP A 246 -36.05 -23.94 50.16
N MET A 247 -34.93 -24.24 50.83
CA MET A 247 -34.95 -25.00 52.09
C MET A 247 -35.65 -24.26 53.22
N HIS A 248 -35.50 -22.92 53.29
CA HIS A 248 -36.22 -22.07 54.24
C HIS A 248 -37.74 -22.09 53.98
N ASN A 249 -38.16 -21.87 52.73
CA ASN A 249 -39.56 -21.94 52.31
C ASN A 249 -40.17 -23.34 52.54
N GLN A 250 -39.41 -24.41 52.22
CA GLN A 250 -39.82 -25.79 52.51
C GLN A 250 -40.00 -26.03 54.01
N PHE A 251 -39.10 -25.53 54.86
CA PHE A 251 -39.25 -25.64 56.31
C PHE A 251 -40.53 -24.97 56.82
N LEU A 252 -40.79 -23.71 56.43
CA LEU A 252 -42.04 -23.02 56.79
C LEU A 252 -43.28 -23.78 56.31
N SER A 253 -43.23 -24.39 55.12
CA SER A 253 -44.33 -25.24 54.62
C SER A 253 -44.56 -26.53 55.43
N THR A 254 -43.58 -26.99 56.20
CA THR A 254 -43.73 -28.13 57.14
C THR A 254 -44.19 -27.72 58.54
N CYS A 255 -44.24 -26.42 58.85
CA CYS A 255 -44.68 -25.89 60.13
C CYS A 255 -46.20 -25.63 60.11
N VAL A 256 -46.98 -26.72 60.12
CA VAL A 256 -48.45 -26.66 59.98
C VAL A 256 -49.10 -26.26 61.31
N LEU A 257 -50.06 -25.32 61.27
CA LEU A 257 -50.76 -24.81 62.44
C LEU A 257 -51.79 -25.81 62.99
N PHE A 258 -52.09 -25.72 64.30
CA PHE A 258 -53.14 -26.51 64.96
C PHE A 258 -54.51 -26.45 64.26
N GLY A 259 -54.89 -25.30 63.68
CA GLY A 259 -56.17 -25.13 62.96
C GLY A 259 -56.28 -26.00 61.72
N ASP A 260 -55.16 -26.33 61.10
CA ASP A 260 -55.04 -27.14 59.88
C ASP A 260 -54.65 -28.60 60.18
N GLY A 261 -54.68 -29.00 61.46
CA GLY A 261 -54.33 -30.35 61.92
C GLY A 261 -52.84 -30.59 62.17
N GLY A 262 -52.03 -29.53 62.21
CA GLY A 262 -50.61 -29.59 62.54
C GLY A 262 -50.28 -29.44 64.03
N ASP A 263 -48.99 -29.26 64.33
CA ASP A 263 -48.42 -29.21 65.68
C ASP A 263 -47.96 -27.82 66.15
N TYR A 264 -48.06 -26.78 65.31
CA TYR A 264 -47.61 -25.41 65.65
C TYR A 264 -48.72 -24.52 66.20
N ASN A 265 -48.39 -23.73 67.23
CA ASN A 265 -49.18 -22.56 67.63
C ASN A 265 -48.83 -21.36 66.72
N LYS A 266 -49.76 -20.42 66.55
CA LYS A 266 -49.53 -19.21 65.74
C LYS A 266 -48.32 -18.39 66.24
N GLN A 267 -48.19 -18.19 67.56
CA GLN A 267 -47.08 -17.42 68.14
C GLN A 267 -45.71 -18.09 67.93
N GLU A 268 -45.66 -19.42 67.87
CA GLU A 268 -44.42 -20.16 67.58
C GLU A 268 -44.08 -20.06 66.10
N TRP A 269 -45.07 -20.18 65.22
CA TRP A 269 -44.91 -20.00 63.77
C TRP A 269 -44.46 -18.58 63.41
N ASP A 270 -45.05 -17.56 64.05
CA ASP A 270 -44.65 -16.16 63.89
C ASP A 270 -43.20 -15.94 64.38
N HIS A 271 -42.77 -16.59 65.48
CA HIS A 271 -41.39 -16.54 65.98
C HIS A 271 -40.38 -17.27 65.05
N GLU A 272 -40.68 -18.51 64.65
CA GLU A 272 -39.90 -19.29 63.70
C GLU A 272 -39.70 -18.53 62.39
N LYS A 273 -40.77 -17.93 61.86
CA LYS A 273 -40.71 -17.07 60.68
C LYS A 273 -39.83 -15.83 60.92
N ALA A 274 -39.93 -15.16 62.06
CA ALA A 274 -39.14 -13.98 62.37
C ALA A 274 -37.64 -14.26 62.53
N GLU A 275 -37.24 -15.38 63.15
CA GLU A 275 -35.83 -15.78 63.22
C GLU A 275 -35.29 -16.20 61.84
N LEU A 276 -36.11 -16.87 61.03
CA LEU A 276 -35.72 -17.28 59.69
C LEU A 276 -35.67 -16.11 58.69
N GLN A 277 -36.42 -15.02 58.90
CA GLN A 277 -36.28 -13.80 58.11
C GLN A 277 -34.86 -13.22 58.26
N LYS A 278 -34.33 -13.15 59.49
CA LYS A 278 -32.95 -12.69 59.74
C LYS A 278 -31.90 -13.54 59.02
N LEU A 279 -32.17 -14.84 58.86
CA LEU A 279 -31.32 -15.75 58.08
C LEU A 279 -31.41 -15.44 56.58
N GLU A 280 -32.61 -15.18 56.05
CA GLU A 280 -32.80 -14.74 54.66
C GLU A 280 -32.11 -13.40 54.40
N ASP A 281 -32.23 -12.43 55.31
CA ASP A 281 -31.59 -11.12 55.19
C ASP A 281 -30.05 -11.25 55.16
N SER A 282 -29.48 -12.08 56.04
CA SER A 282 -28.04 -12.40 56.06
C SER A 282 -27.57 -13.17 54.82
N LEU A 283 -28.43 -14.01 54.22
CA LEU A 283 -28.15 -14.64 52.93
C LEU A 283 -28.15 -13.61 51.79
N HIS A 284 -29.07 -12.66 51.78
CA HIS A 284 -29.13 -11.57 50.79
C HIS A 284 -27.93 -10.61 50.91
N GLU A 285 -27.50 -10.26 52.13
CA GLU A 285 -26.27 -9.49 52.37
C GLU A 285 -25.04 -10.22 51.79
N ALA A 286 -24.88 -11.51 52.10
CA ALA A 286 -23.81 -12.35 51.58
C ALA A 286 -23.87 -12.55 50.05
N MET A 287 -25.05 -12.44 49.42
CA MET A 287 -25.21 -12.38 47.97
C MET A 287 -24.79 -11.04 47.39
N GLY A 288 -25.16 -9.93 48.04
CA GLY A 288 -24.80 -8.57 47.66
C GLY A 288 -23.29 -8.38 47.61
N GLU A 289 -22.57 -8.79 48.67
CA GLU A 289 -21.11 -8.79 48.70
C GLU A 289 -20.49 -9.56 47.52
N ARG A 290 -21.00 -10.77 47.23
CA ARG A 290 -20.49 -11.58 46.11
C ARG A 290 -20.77 -10.93 44.77
N ALA A 291 -21.94 -10.33 44.60
CA ALA A 291 -22.32 -9.61 43.38
C ALA A 291 -21.41 -8.41 43.13
N GLU A 292 -21.14 -7.61 44.18
CA GLU A 292 -20.28 -6.42 44.10
C GLU A 292 -18.82 -6.80 43.82
N ARG A 293 -18.25 -7.73 44.59
CA ARG A 293 -16.89 -8.26 44.37
C ARG A 293 -16.71 -8.81 42.93
N LEU A 294 -17.72 -9.50 42.41
CA LEU A 294 -17.75 -10.01 41.04
C LEU A 294 -17.82 -8.88 40.00
N GLN A 295 -18.69 -7.88 40.21
CA GLN A 295 -18.81 -6.71 39.34
C GLN A 295 -17.51 -5.90 39.27
N ASN A 296 -16.88 -5.66 40.42
CA ASN A 296 -15.62 -4.93 40.52
C ASN A 296 -14.49 -5.67 39.79
N LEU A 297 -14.33 -6.98 40.02
CA LEU A 297 -13.31 -7.79 39.35
C LEU A 297 -13.48 -7.85 37.82
N PHE A 298 -14.70 -8.09 37.32
CA PHE A 298 -14.94 -8.13 35.87
C PHE A 298 -14.85 -6.76 35.19
N THR A 299 -15.00 -5.67 35.96
CA THR A 299 -14.72 -4.30 35.48
C THR A 299 -13.21 -4.05 35.40
N GLU A 300 -12.43 -4.40 36.43
CA GLU A 300 -10.96 -4.34 36.37
C GLU A 300 -10.41 -5.15 35.18
N ILE A 301 -10.87 -6.40 35.00
CA ILE A 301 -10.44 -7.27 33.90
C ILE A 301 -10.72 -6.65 32.52
N ARG A 302 -11.88 -6.03 32.33
CA ARG A 302 -12.24 -5.34 31.07
C ARG A 302 -11.29 -4.17 30.82
N ASP A 303 -11.13 -3.30 31.81
CA ASP A 303 -10.33 -2.07 31.71
C ASP A 303 -8.87 -2.37 31.46
N VAL A 304 -8.30 -3.34 32.18
CA VAL A 304 -6.92 -3.80 32.00
C VAL A 304 -6.72 -4.31 30.58
N ARG A 305 -7.64 -5.14 30.06
CA ARG A 305 -7.54 -5.66 28.69
C ARG A 305 -7.57 -4.55 27.64
N ILE A 306 -8.47 -3.56 27.79
CA ILE A 306 -8.56 -2.42 26.86
C ILE A 306 -7.29 -1.57 26.93
N LYS A 307 -6.83 -1.20 28.14
CA LYS A 307 -5.61 -0.41 28.36
C LYS A 307 -4.37 -1.10 27.78
N PHE A 308 -4.20 -2.40 28.02
CA PHE A 308 -3.08 -3.17 27.45
C PHE A 308 -3.15 -3.33 25.93
N MET A 309 -4.33 -3.61 25.36
CA MET A 309 -4.44 -3.75 23.90
C MET A 309 -4.25 -2.42 23.16
N ASN A 310 -4.76 -1.31 23.70
CA ASN A 310 -4.55 0.01 23.12
C ASN A 310 -3.08 0.42 23.20
N LYS A 311 -2.41 0.21 24.34
CA LYS A 311 -0.97 0.47 24.46
C LYS A 311 -0.17 -0.40 23.49
N PHE A 312 -0.34 -1.72 23.53
CA PHE A 312 0.37 -2.67 22.66
C PHE A 312 0.16 -2.38 21.16
N HIS A 313 -0.99 -1.81 20.78
CA HIS A 313 -1.23 -1.36 19.40
C HIS A 313 -0.43 -0.11 19.05
N ALA A 314 -0.35 0.88 19.94
CA ALA A 314 0.47 2.08 19.73
C ALA A 314 1.97 1.75 19.76
N ASP A 315 2.41 0.90 20.69
CA ASP A 315 3.78 0.37 20.77
C ASP A 315 4.16 -0.31 19.43
N PHE A 316 3.25 -1.13 18.87
CA PHE A 316 3.43 -1.79 17.57
C PHE A 316 3.48 -0.80 16.40
N GLU A 317 2.59 0.19 16.35
CA GLU A 317 2.59 1.19 15.26
C GLU A 317 3.86 2.05 15.29
N SER A 318 4.33 2.44 16.48
CA SER A 318 5.60 3.13 16.68
C SER A 318 6.79 2.28 16.20
N CYS A 319 6.87 1.00 16.62
CA CYS A 319 7.91 0.08 16.16
C CYS A 319 7.87 -0.15 14.64
N GLN A 320 6.67 -0.26 14.06
CA GLN A 320 6.50 -0.40 12.61
C GLN A 320 6.92 0.87 11.87
N GLN A 321 6.63 2.06 12.40
CA GLN A 321 7.03 3.34 11.81
C GLN A 321 8.56 3.50 11.85
N ALA A 322 9.19 3.36 13.02
CA ALA A 322 10.65 3.45 13.17
C ALA A 322 11.39 2.46 12.26
N LEU A 323 10.93 1.20 12.20
CA LEU A 323 11.52 0.22 11.29
C LEU A 323 11.29 0.58 9.80
N SER A 324 10.14 1.13 9.44
CA SER A 324 9.87 1.57 8.06
C SER A 324 10.69 2.79 7.65
N VAL A 325 10.95 3.70 8.60
CA VAL A 325 11.85 4.85 8.47
C VAL A 325 13.28 4.36 8.26
N ARG A 326 13.84 3.61 9.22
CA ARG A 326 15.23 3.11 9.22
C ARG A 326 15.58 2.26 8.00
N GLU A 327 14.66 1.39 7.57
CA GLU A 327 14.87 0.52 6.41
C GLU A 327 14.45 1.15 5.08
N GLY A 328 13.83 2.35 5.08
CA GLY A 328 13.34 3.03 3.87
C GLY A 328 12.27 2.23 3.11
N LEU A 329 11.27 1.71 3.85
CA LEU A 329 10.28 0.76 3.33
C LEU A 329 8.88 1.36 3.10
N GLY A 330 8.10 0.68 2.28
CA GLY A 330 6.69 1.02 2.03
C GLY A 330 6.46 2.25 1.14
N PRO A 331 5.21 2.72 1.03
CA PRO A 331 4.81 3.73 0.05
C PRO A 331 5.30 5.14 0.36
N LYS A 332 5.65 5.44 1.63
CA LYS A 332 6.17 6.73 2.10
C LYS A 332 7.70 6.73 2.13
N TYR A 333 8.30 6.04 3.10
CA TYR A 333 9.75 6.02 3.32
C TYR A 333 10.54 5.38 2.17
N GLY A 334 9.94 4.49 1.39
CA GLY A 334 10.51 3.93 0.17
C GLY A 334 10.28 4.75 -1.10
N ALA A 335 9.74 5.97 -1.04
CA ALA A 335 9.55 6.82 -2.23
C ALA A 335 10.88 7.30 -2.87
N PRO A 336 11.88 7.84 -2.13
CA PRO A 336 13.13 8.33 -2.73
C PRO A 336 13.87 7.25 -3.53
N ARG A 337 13.99 6.05 -2.94
CA ARG A 337 14.65 4.90 -3.58
C ARG A 337 13.93 4.44 -4.86
N ARG A 338 12.60 4.51 -4.90
CA ARG A 338 11.81 4.18 -6.10
C ARG A 338 11.96 5.24 -7.17
N TYR A 339 12.01 6.53 -6.80
CA TYR A 339 12.28 7.62 -7.75
C TYR A 339 13.65 7.43 -8.43
N ALA A 340 14.72 7.21 -7.64
CA ALA A 340 16.06 6.95 -8.19
C ALA A 340 16.09 5.70 -9.09
N GLN A 341 15.49 4.58 -8.66
CA GLN A 341 15.38 3.36 -9.47
C GLN A 341 14.65 3.60 -10.80
N GLU A 342 13.54 4.33 -10.80
CA GLU A 342 12.77 4.60 -12.01
C GLU A 342 13.48 5.59 -12.93
N LYS A 343 14.21 6.58 -12.38
CA LYS A 343 15.05 7.47 -13.17
C LYS A 343 16.18 6.71 -13.87
N LEU A 344 16.84 5.77 -13.19
CA LEU A 344 17.83 4.87 -13.79
C LEU A 344 17.21 3.95 -14.86
N ARG A 345 16.01 3.39 -14.64
CA ARG A 345 15.28 2.60 -15.66
C ARG A 345 14.95 3.42 -16.91
N SER A 346 14.48 4.65 -16.73
CA SER A 346 14.19 5.58 -17.84
C SER A 346 15.45 5.87 -18.65
N VAL A 347 16.57 6.17 -17.98
CA VAL A 347 17.90 6.40 -18.57
C VAL A 347 18.45 5.17 -19.31
N ILE A 348 18.30 3.98 -18.75
CA ILE A 348 18.66 2.71 -19.39
C ILE A 348 17.82 2.51 -20.67
N THR A 349 16.50 2.63 -20.58
CA THR A 349 15.59 2.50 -21.74
C THR A 349 15.93 3.49 -22.85
N GLN A 350 16.28 4.75 -22.51
CA GLN A 350 16.74 5.75 -23.48
C GLN A 350 18.04 5.33 -24.19
N SER A 351 19.02 4.80 -23.44
CA SER A 351 20.29 4.30 -23.99
C SER A 351 20.13 3.01 -24.81
N ASP A 352 19.15 2.16 -24.49
CA ASP A 352 18.80 0.95 -25.25
C ASP A 352 17.95 1.27 -26.50
N ASN A 353 17.12 2.31 -26.48
CA ASN A 353 16.43 2.83 -27.68
C ASN A 353 17.45 3.41 -28.67
N ALA A 354 18.38 4.22 -28.16
CA ALA A 354 19.51 4.76 -28.92
C ALA A 354 20.37 3.65 -29.56
N GLU A 355 20.51 2.50 -28.90
CA GLU A 355 21.20 1.32 -29.44
C GLU A 355 20.47 0.72 -30.64
N GLN A 356 19.19 0.42 -30.47
CA GLN A 356 18.35 -0.23 -31.48
C GLN A 356 18.17 0.65 -32.71
N TYR A 357 18.12 1.97 -32.54
CA TYR A 357 18.11 2.92 -33.66
C TYR A 357 19.40 2.87 -34.48
N ILE A 358 20.57 2.85 -33.81
CA ILE A 358 21.87 2.73 -34.47
C ILE A 358 21.98 1.39 -35.21
N GLU A 359 21.57 0.28 -34.59
CA GLU A 359 21.63 -1.04 -35.24
C GLU A 359 20.72 -1.11 -36.48
N LYS A 360 19.49 -0.60 -36.38
CA LYS A 360 18.54 -0.56 -37.49
C LYS A 360 19.07 0.25 -38.69
N GLU A 361 19.71 1.40 -38.46
CA GLU A 361 20.29 2.16 -39.57
C GLU A 361 21.60 1.51 -40.09
N LEU A 362 22.33 0.74 -39.28
CA LEU A 362 23.44 -0.11 -39.76
C LEU A 362 22.94 -1.25 -40.66
N GLU A 363 21.90 -1.97 -40.24
CA GLU A 363 21.21 -2.98 -41.06
C GLU A 363 20.70 -2.39 -42.37
N ARG A 364 20.08 -1.20 -42.31
CA ARG A 364 19.65 -0.44 -43.50
C ARG A 364 20.82 -0.13 -44.42
N LEU A 365 21.93 0.40 -43.90
CA LEU A 365 23.11 0.71 -44.71
C LEU A 365 23.70 -0.54 -45.37
N GLU A 366 23.75 -1.67 -44.66
CA GLU A 366 24.20 -2.94 -45.21
C GLU A 366 23.25 -3.47 -46.30
N MET A 367 21.92 -3.29 -46.13
CA MET A 367 20.91 -3.62 -47.14
C MET A 367 21.00 -2.72 -48.38
N LEU A 368 21.29 -1.42 -48.22
CA LEU A 368 21.58 -0.52 -49.34
C LEU A 368 22.86 -0.95 -50.07
N CYS A 369 23.91 -1.36 -49.35
CA CYS A 369 25.14 -1.92 -49.95
C CYS A 369 24.88 -3.22 -50.75
N LYS A 370 23.85 -3.99 -50.39
CA LYS A 370 23.43 -5.22 -51.11
C LYS A 370 22.48 -4.93 -52.29
N THR A 371 21.96 -3.72 -52.40
CA THR A 371 20.92 -3.36 -53.39
C THR A 371 21.53 -3.06 -54.76
N LYS A 372 21.07 -3.79 -55.79
CA LYS A 372 21.58 -3.68 -57.18
C LYS A 372 20.77 -2.78 -58.11
N LYS A 373 19.66 -2.19 -57.64
CA LYS A 373 18.83 -1.28 -58.45
C LYS A 373 19.12 0.16 -58.04
N VAL A 374 19.27 1.01 -59.04
CA VAL A 374 19.77 2.39 -58.89
C VAL A 374 18.64 3.42 -58.79
N SER A 375 17.43 3.07 -59.26
CA SER A 375 16.20 3.82 -59.04
C SER A 375 14.98 2.91 -58.84
N SER A 376 13.98 3.42 -58.10
CA SER A 376 12.58 3.19 -58.43
C SER A 376 12.09 4.40 -59.24
N GLN A 377 11.18 4.21 -60.20
CA GLN A 377 10.75 5.31 -61.07
C GLN A 377 9.92 6.39 -60.33
N ASP A 378 9.43 6.06 -59.12
CA ASP A 378 8.60 6.95 -58.28
C ASP A 378 9.38 7.65 -57.16
N SER A 379 10.68 7.36 -56.96
CA SER A 379 11.48 7.88 -55.85
C SER A 379 12.42 9.01 -56.28
N THR A 380 12.23 10.22 -55.75
CA THR A 380 13.10 11.39 -56.02
C THR A 380 14.51 11.28 -55.42
N VAL A 381 14.72 10.37 -54.47
CA VAL A 381 16.02 10.13 -53.82
C VAL A 381 16.75 8.97 -54.50
N THR A 382 18.01 9.20 -54.87
CA THR A 382 18.91 8.21 -55.46
C THR A 382 19.52 7.29 -54.40
N LEU A 383 19.94 6.08 -54.79
CA LEU A 383 20.64 5.14 -53.89
C LEU A 383 21.91 5.77 -53.28
N SER A 384 22.72 6.46 -54.09
CA SER A 384 23.90 7.22 -53.61
C SER A 384 23.53 8.25 -52.54
N MET A 385 22.48 9.05 -52.74
CA MET A 385 22.06 10.06 -51.76
C MET A 385 21.48 9.42 -50.48
N GLU A 386 20.68 8.35 -50.59
CA GLU A 386 20.15 7.63 -49.42
C GLU A 386 21.28 7.01 -48.57
N MET A 387 22.28 6.39 -49.21
CA MET A 387 23.43 5.84 -48.52
C MET A 387 24.25 6.93 -47.83
N LYS A 388 24.53 8.07 -48.50
CA LYS A 388 25.22 9.22 -47.88
C LYS A 388 24.45 9.76 -46.67
N LYS A 389 23.12 9.93 -46.79
CA LYS A 389 22.21 10.36 -45.71
C LYS A 389 22.29 9.41 -44.51
N THR A 390 22.15 8.11 -44.74
CA THR A 390 22.20 7.07 -43.69
C THR A 390 23.56 7.06 -42.98
N VAL A 391 24.69 7.16 -43.71
CA VAL A 391 26.03 7.25 -43.09
C VAL A 391 26.17 8.47 -42.18
N ASP A 392 25.65 9.63 -42.56
CA ASP A 392 25.70 10.83 -41.71
C ASP A 392 24.79 10.71 -40.48
N THR A 393 23.58 10.16 -40.62
CA THR A 393 22.69 9.86 -39.49
C THR A 393 23.39 8.95 -38.47
N ILE A 394 23.94 7.80 -38.90
CA ILE A 394 24.64 6.87 -38.00
C ILE A 394 25.84 7.55 -37.34
N ARG A 395 26.64 8.32 -38.10
CA ARG A 395 27.79 9.07 -37.59
C ARG A 395 27.39 9.99 -36.43
N ARG A 396 26.31 10.74 -36.58
CA ARG A 396 25.81 11.66 -35.54
C ARG A 396 25.20 10.92 -34.36
N CYS A 397 24.42 9.86 -34.58
CA CYS A 397 23.84 9.05 -33.51
C CYS A 397 24.93 8.37 -32.65
N ILE A 398 25.97 7.81 -33.28
CA ILE A 398 27.14 7.25 -32.58
C ILE A 398 27.88 8.34 -31.79
N TYR A 399 28.08 9.54 -32.36
CA TYR A 399 28.70 10.64 -31.63
C TYR A 399 27.88 11.09 -30.42
N ARG A 400 26.56 11.26 -30.57
CA ARG A 400 25.66 11.58 -29.46
C ARG A 400 25.69 10.50 -28.38
N ARG A 401 25.59 9.22 -28.74
CA ARG A 401 25.63 8.09 -27.80
C ARG A 401 27.00 8.00 -27.09
N ALA A 402 28.10 8.28 -27.79
CA ALA A 402 29.44 8.32 -27.21
C ALA A 402 29.63 9.50 -26.25
N LYS A 403 29.10 10.70 -26.56
CA LYS A 403 29.07 11.86 -25.66
C LYS A 403 28.24 11.56 -24.41
N TYR A 404 27.02 11.03 -24.60
CA TYR A 404 26.08 10.70 -23.53
C TYR A 404 26.64 9.65 -22.54
N LEU A 405 27.23 8.57 -23.06
CA LEU A 405 27.89 7.54 -22.23
C LEU A 405 29.27 7.97 -21.69
N GLU A 406 29.69 9.22 -21.92
CA GLU A 406 31.01 9.77 -21.56
C GLU A 406 32.19 8.97 -22.14
N PHE A 407 31.98 8.24 -23.23
CA PHE A 407 32.90 7.23 -23.72
C PHE A 407 34.04 7.78 -24.60
N LEU A 408 33.98 9.06 -24.95
CA LEU A 408 35.08 9.79 -25.61
C LEU A 408 36.23 10.05 -24.62
N LYS A 409 37.48 9.81 -25.01
CA LYS A 409 38.68 10.07 -24.18
C LYS A 409 38.79 11.54 -23.79
N ASP A 410 38.60 12.40 -24.80
CA ASP A 410 38.59 13.85 -24.74
C ASP A 410 37.38 14.29 -25.56
N SER A 411 36.47 15.06 -24.96
CA SER A 411 35.22 15.49 -25.63
C SER A 411 35.38 16.76 -26.48
N GLU A 412 36.53 17.42 -26.41
CA GLU A 412 36.85 18.58 -27.24
C GLU A 412 37.71 18.18 -28.45
N SER A 413 38.68 17.29 -28.26
CA SER A 413 39.52 16.74 -29.34
C SER A 413 38.84 15.64 -30.17
N ALA A 414 37.69 15.11 -29.75
CA ALA A 414 36.93 14.13 -30.50
C ALA A 414 36.40 14.71 -31.83
N PRO A 415 36.35 13.92 -32.91
CA PRO A 415 35.83 14.37 -34.20
C PRO A 415 34.34 14.71 -34.10
N LYS A 416 34.01 15.99 -34.17
CA LYS A 416 32.63 16.48 -34.15
C LYS A 416 31.99 16.29 -35.54
N PRO A 417 30.76 15.76 -35.66
CA PRO A 417 30.10 15.59 -36.96
C PRO A 417 29.84 16.95 -37.62
N VAL A 418 30.64 17.29 -38.62
CA VAL A 418 30.50 18.54 -39.38
C VAL A 418 29.24 18.48 -40.26
N LEU A 419 28.43 19.53 -40.25
CA LEU A 419 27.32 19.72 -41.18
C LEU A 419 27.86 19.76 -42.61
N CYS A 420 27.48 18.78 -43.43
CA CYS A 420 27.87 18.67 -44.83
C CYS A 420 26.62 18.70 -45.71
N GLU A 421 26.65 19.47 -46.79
CA GLU A 421 25.62 19.42 -47.84
C GLU A 421 25.74 18.08 -48.58
N ILE A 422 24.73 17.21 -48.43
CA ILE A 422 24.69 15.91 -49.09
C ILE A 422 23.82 16.02 -50.33
N SER A 423 24.49 16.13 -51.48
CA SER A 423 23.89 16.00 -52.80
C SER A 423 24.62 14.97 -53.68
N ASP A 424 23.96 14.59 -54.77
CA ASP A 424 24.54 13.91 -55.94
C ASP A 424 24.82 14.89 -57.10
N THR A 425 24.17 16.06 -57.11
CA THR A 425 24.43 17.16 -58.04
C THR A 425 25.48 18.13 -57.49
N LEU A 426 25.94 19.08 -58.32
CA LEU A 426 26.74 20.21 -57.83
C LEU A 426 25.89 21.16 -56.96
N PRO A 427 26.50 21.82 -55.95
CA PRO A 427 25.83 22.86 -55.17
C PRO A 427 25.19 23.93 -56.06
N GLY A 428 23.90 24.15 -55.88
CA GLY A 428 23.11 25.11 -56.66
C GLY A 428 22.50 24.59 -57.98
N GLU A 429 22.73 23.33 -58.39
CA GLU A 429 22.02 22.72 -59.53
C GLU A 429 20.68 22.04 -59.17
N GLY A 430 20.24 22.11 -57.90
CA GLY A 430 18.94 21.58 -57.44
C GLY A 430 18.55 22.08 -56.05
N ASP A 431 17.24 22.01 -55.74
CA ASP A 431 16.64 22.57 -54.52
C ASP A 431 16.65 21.59 -53.32
N ASP A 432 16.79 20.27 -53.59
CA ASP A 432 16.68 19.18 -52.61
C ASP A 432 17.95 18.92 -51.76
N GLY A 433 18.75 19.95 -51.46
CA GLY A 433 19.99 19.83 -50.69
C GLY A 433 19.74 19.35 -49.25
N TYR A 434 20.30 18.19 -48.86
CA TYR A 434 20.18 17.68 -47.49
C TYR A 434 21.36 18.15 -46.63
N TYR A 435 21.07 18.99 -45.64
CA TYR A 435 22.09 19.60 -44.76
C TYR A 435 22.44 18.75 -43.51
N GLY A 436 21.86 17.55 -43.39
CA GLY A 436 21.89 16.76 -42.17
C GLY A 436 20.70 17.02 -41.26
N LEU A 437 20.45 16.09 -40.34
CA LEU A 437 19.51 16.26 -39.23
C LEU A 437 20.11 17.20 -38.17
N SER A 438 19.27 18.01 -37.53
CA SER A 438 19.67 18.80 -36.35
C SER A 438 19.94 17.90 -35.14
N GLU A 439 20.57 18.43 -34.09
CA GLU A 439 20.69 17.64 -32.84
C GLU A 439 19.31 17.31 -32.26
N ASP A 440 18.29 18.16 -32.44
CA ASP A 440 16.93 17.94 -31.94
C ASP A 440 16.18 16.84 -32.72
N ASP A 441 16.30 16.81 -34.05
CA ASP A 441 15.74 15.72 -34.85
C ASP A 441 16.36 14.36 -34.45
N ILE A 442 17.65 14.36 -34.11
CA ILE A 442 18.37 13.18 -33.63
C ILE A 442 17.93 12.80 -32.21
N SER A 443 17.66 13.78 -31.33
CA SER A 443 17.02 13.55 -30.02
C SER A 443 15.73 12.75 -30.20
N LEU A 444 14.89 13.18 -31.14
CA LEU A 444 13.56 12.63 -31.41
C LEU A 444 13.64 11.23 -32.07
N LEU A 445 14.51 11.06 -33.07
CA LEU A 445 14.70 9.77 -33.76
C LEU A 445 15.25 8.67 -32.85
N MET A 446 16.07 9.03 -31.87
CA MET A 446 16.61 8.10 -30.86
C MET A 446 15.66 7.90 -29.67
N SER A 447 14.50 8.58 -29.63
CA SER A 447 13.56 8.61 -28.51
C SER A 447 14.22 9.03 -27.18
N THR A 448 15.03 10.09 -27.24
CA THR A 448 15.80 10.63 -26.10
C THR A 448 15.44 12.10 -25.85
N ASP A 449 14.47 12.36 -24.97
CA ASP A 449 14.03 13.71 -24.54
C ASP A 449 15.05 14.42 -23.62
N MET A 450 16.35 14.23 -23.87
CA MET A 450 17.44 14.65 -23.00
C MET A 450 18.28 15.71 -23.70
N ASP A 451 18.55 16.81 -22.98
CA ASP A 451 19.48 17.87 -23.41
C ASP A 451 20.79 17.25 -23.94
N PRO A 452 21.28 17.64 -25.13
CA PRO A 452 22.48 17.06 -25.72
C PRO A 452 23.75 17.25 -24.90
N ASN A 453 23.75 18.06 -23.83
CA ASN A 453 24.87 18.25 -22.89
C ASN A 453 24.72 17.48 -21.57
N THR A 454 23.61 16.76 -21.38
CA THR A 454 23.41 15.88 -20.24
C THR A 454 24.05 14.51 -20.51
N THR A 455 24.79 13.97 -19.54
CA THR A 455 25.46 12.65 -19.64
C THR A 455 24.74 11.60 -18.80
N PHE A 456 24.87 10.32 -19.16
CA PHE A 456 24.35 9.18 -18.41
C PHE A 456 24.74 9.26 -16.92
N ARG A 457 26.04 9.51 -16.67
CA ARG A 457 26.60 9.61 -15.32
C ARG A 457 25.96 10.77 -14.55
N ARG A 458 25.89 11.96 -15.14
CA ARG A 458 25.29 13.14 -14.51
C ARG A 458 23.85 12.88 -14.07
N VAL A 459 23.02 12.23 -14.89
CA VAL A 459 21.63 11.93 -14.51
C VAL A 459 21.54 10.94 -13.35
N VAL A 460 22.52 10.03 -13.22
CA VAL A 460 22.62 9.09 -12.09
C VAL A 460 23.11 9.79 -10.82
N GLU A 461 24.04 10.75 -10.94
CA GLU A 461 24.53 11.58 -9.83
C GLU A 461 23.45 12.59 -9.37
N ASP A 462 22.70 13.19 -10.29
CA ASP A 462 21.51 14.01 -10.00
C ASP A 462 20.43 13.17 -9.28
N ALA A 463 20.21 11.91 -9.69
CA ALA A 463 19.26 11.00 -9.06
C ALA A 463 19.71 10.50 -7.67
N ASP A 464 21.00 10.26 -7.46
CA ASP A 464 21.60 9.98 -6.14
C ASP A 464 21.42 11.18 -5.19
N THR A 465 21.77 12.37 -5.67
CA THR A 465 21.66 13.63 -4.94
C THR A 465 20.21 13.92 -4.55
N GLN A 466 19.26 13.77 -5.49
CA GLN A 466 17.84 13.94 -5.17
C GLN A 466 17.35 12.87 -4.17
N CYS A 467 17.80 11.61 -4.29
CA CYS A 467 17.42 10.57 -3.33
C CYS A 467 17.90 10.85 -1.90
N LYS A 468 19.06 11.51 -1.74
CA LYS A 468 19.57 11.99 -0.45
C LYS A 468 18.73 13.14 0.10
N ILE A 469 18.46 14.16 -0.73
CA ILE A 469 17.66 15.34 -0.36
C ILE A 469 16.24 14.90 0.05
N ASP A 470 15.55 14.13 -0.80
CA ASP A 470 14.20 13.62 -0.54
C ASP A 470 14.13 12.81 0.77
N THR A 471 15.17 12.01 1.06
CA THR A 471 15.21 11.23 2.32
C THR A 471 15.42 12.14 3.53
N ARG A 472 16.31 13.14 3.43
CA ARG A 472 16.56 14.10 4.51
C ARG A 472 15.31 14.93 4.83
N GLU A 473 14.66 15.50 3.81
CA GLU A 473 13.39 16.22 3.98
C GLU A 473 12.31 15.34 4.62
N LEU A 474 12.27 14.05 4.28
CA LEU A 474 11.30 13.11 4.84
C LEU A 474 11.59 12.88 6.32
N TYR A 475 12.85 12.62 6.72
CA TYR A 475 13.22 12.47 8.14
C TYR A 475 12.96 13.75 8.95
N GLU A 476 13.22 14.92 8.38
CA GLU A 476 12.93 16.23 8.99
C GLU A 476 11.43 16.44 9.21
N ARG A 477 10.60 16.12 8.20
CA ARG A 477 9.13 16.24 8.24
C ARG A 477 8.46 15.33 9.28
N GLU A 478 9.10 14.22 9.65
CA GLU A 478 8.63 13.31 10.70
C GLU A 478 9.20 13.62 12.09
N GLY A 479 10.14 14.57 12.22
CA GLY A 479 10.87 14.82 13.48
C GLY A 479 11.93 13.75 13.83
N MET A 480 12.16 12.79 12.95
CA MET A 480 13.02 11.61 13.14
C MET A 480 14.50 11.91 12.87
N LEU A 481 14.89 13.19 12.73
CA LEU A 481 16.27 13.59 12.44
C LEU A 481 17.26 13.05 13.48
N HIS A 482 16.85 12.99 14.75
CA HIS A 482 17.64 12.48 15.87
C HIS A 482 18.04 11.00 15.74
N GLU A 483 17.26 10.16 15.03
CA GLU A 483 17.66 8.77 14.76
C GLU A 483 18.91 8.69 13.86
N LEU A 484 19.18 9.71 13.04
CA LEU A 484 20.40 9.79 12.22
C LEU A 484 21.65 10.15 13.05
N ASP A 485 21.47 10.91 14.14
CA ASP A 485 22.55 11.33 15.03
C ASP A 485 22.86 10.24 16.09
N GLU A 486 21.82 9.71 16.76
CA GLU A 486 21.98 8.80 17.91
C GLU A 486 22.38 7.37 17.54
N THR A 487 22.11 6.91 16.30
CA THR A 487 22.50 5.56 15.85
C THR A 487 24.00 5.43 15.53
N GLY A 488 24.78 6.51 15.63
CA GLY A 488 26.24 6.51 15.77
C GLY A 488 27.05 5.93 14.60
N THR A 489 26.41 5.61 13.47
CA THR A 489 27.00 4.76 12.43
C THR A 489 27.24 5.54 11.14
N ARG A 490 28.39 6.22 11.11
CA ARG A 490 29.04 6.81 9.92
C ARG A 490 28.24 7.89 9.16
N MET A 491 28.68 9.13 9.36
CA MET A 491 28.75 10.11 8.26
C MET A 491 29.28 9.44 6.98
N THR A 492 28.76 9.82 5.81
CA THR A 492 29.46 9.53 4.54
C THR A 492 30.89 10.12 4.58
N PRO A 493 31.81 9.70 3.69
CA PRO A 493 33.13 10.35 3.57
C PRO A 493 33.04 11.88 3.37
N ASP A 494 31.91 12.33 2.82
CA ASP A 494 31.57 13.72 2.48
C ASP A 494 30.85 14.46 3.62
N GLY A 495 30.50 13.77 4.71
CA GLY A 495 29.93 14.33 5.93
C GLY A 495 28.40 14.30 6.06
N GLU A 496 27.69 13.60 5.18
CA GLU A 496 26.22 13.56 5.16
C GLU A 496 25.65 12.57 6.17
N LEU A 497 24.57 12.97 6.85
CA LEU A 497 23.76 12.13 7.76
C LEU A 497 22.70 11.38 6.95
N LEU A 498 22.90 10.06 6.75
CA LEU A 498 22.03 9.20 5.94
C LEU A 498 21.90 7.81 6.60
N PRO A 499 20.74 7.12 6.50
CA PRO A 499 20.58 5.76 7.04
C PRO A 499 21.52 4.75 6.38
N GLU A 500 22.10 3.81 7.14
CA GLU A 500 22.98 2.77 6.60
C GLU A 500 22.32 1.97 5.46
N SER A 501 21.03 1.64 5.61
CA SER A 501 20.24 0.95 4.57
C SER A 501 20.12 1.76 3.27
N LEU A 502 20.20 3.10 3.33
CA LEU A 502 20.27 3.97 2.16
C LEU A 502 21.68 4.01 1.58
N VAL A 503 22.72 4.13 2.41
CA VAL A 503 24.13 4.16 1.95
C VAL A 503 24.49 2.88 1.20
N VAL A 504 24.04 1.71 1.66
CA VAL A 504 24.17 0.44 0.94
C VAL A 504 23.41 0.49 -0.39
N PHE A 505 22.15 0.90 -0.39
CA PHE A 505 21.34 1.01 -1.61
C PHE A 505 21.95 1.95 -2.67
N LEU A 506 22.45 3.13 -2.27
CA LEU A 506 23.04 4.10 -3.20
C LEU A 506 24.36 3.59 -3.79
N LYS A 507 25.18 2.88 -2.99
CA LYS A 507 26.37 2.19 -3.50
C LYS A 507 26.02 1.10 -4.53
N GLU A 508 25.00 0.28 -4.26
CA GLU A 508 24.50 -0.71 -5.22
C GLU A 508 23.83 -0.08 -6.45
N PHE A 509 23.23 1.11 -6.31
CA PHE A 509 22.62 1.87 -7.40
C PHE A 509 23.69 2.42 -8.35
N GLY A 510 24.71 3.09 -7.83
CA GLY A 510 25.85 3.58 -8.61
C GLY A 510 26.64 2.45 -9.29
N GLU A 511 26.86 1.32 -8.60
CA GLU A 511 27.54 0.16 -9.19
C GLU A 511 26.72 -0.48 -10.33
N ARG A 512 25.40 -0.62 -10.18
CA ARG A 512 24.53 -1.09 -11.28
C ARG A 512 24.55 -0.14 -12.48
N ALA A 513 24.53 1.17 -12.24
CA ALA A 513 24.65 2.17 -13.29
C ALA A 513 26.00 2.09 -14.02
N ARG A 514 27.11 1.93 -13.29
CA ARG A 514 28.46 1.73 -13.85
C ARG A 514 28.54 0.46 -14.71
N ILE A 515 28.04 -0.67 -14.21
CA ILE A 515 28.03 -1.94 -14.93
C ILE A 515 27.21 -1.81 -16.23
N TYR A 516 26.06 -1.15 -16.21
CA TYR A 516 25.29 -0.88 -17.42
C TYR A 516 26.05 0.04 -18.40
N GLN A 517 26.63 1.14 -17.92
CA GLN A 517 27.39 2.09 -18.73
C GLN A 517 28.55 1.39 -19.46
N GLU A 518 29.31 0.54 -18.75
CA GLU A 518 30.37 -0.27 -19.35
C GLU A 518 29.86 -1.25 -20.41
N GLN A 519 28.70 -1.89 -20.20
CA GLN A 519 28.09 -2.78 -21.20
C GLN A 519 27.62 -2.02 -22.44
N ALA A 520 26.95 -0.87 -22.26
CA ALA A 520 26.54 0.01 -23.35
C ALA A 520 27.75 0.54 -24.15
N CYS A 521 28.86 0.85 -23.47
CA CYS A 521 30.11 1.25 -24.13
C CYS A 521 30.75 0.10 -24.94
N ARG A 522 30.70 -1.15 -24.48
CA ARG A 522 31.14 -2.32 -25.27
C ARG A 522 30.31 -2.44 -26.55
N LYS A 523 28.98 -2.46 -26.43
CA LYS A 523 28.08 -2.54 -27.58
C LYS A 523 28.27 -1.38 -28.57
N LEU A 524 28.46 -0.14 -28.09
CA LEU A 524 28.74 1.01 -28.96
C LEU A 524 30.09 0.88 -29.69
N ARG A 525 31.10 0.25 -29.08
CA ARG A 525 32.38 -0.08 -29.73
C ARG A 525 32.19 -1.14 -30.82
N ASP A 526 31.32 -2.12 -30.59
CA ASP A 526 30.99 -3.17 -31.56
C ASP A 526 30.17 -2.62 -32.74
N GLN A 527 29.18 -1.75 -32.47
CA GLN A 527 28.44 -0.98 -33.48
C GLN A 527 29.38 -0.12 -34.36
N LEU A 528 30.37 0.53 -33.75
CA LEU A 528 31.37 1.28 -34.48
C LEU A 528 32.27 0.37 -35.34
N ALA A 529 32.62 -0.83 -34.85
CA ALA A 529 33.37 -1.81 -35.63
C ALA A 529 32.57 -2.34 -36.82
N ASN A 530 31.27 -2.58 -36.65
CA ASN A 530 30.34 -2.95 -37.72
C ASN A 530 30.30 -1.86 -38.81
N LEU A 531 30.03 -0.60 -38.41
CA LEU A 531 30.07 0.56 -39.31
C LEU A 531 31.40 0.68 -40.06
N HIS A 532 32.52 0.53 -39.35
CA HIS A 532 33.86 0.59 -39.93
C HIS A 532 34.14 -0.50 -40.96
N GLY A 533 33.43 -1.63 -40.90
CA GLY A 533 33.43 -2.69 -41.91
C GLY A 533 32.53 -2.37 -43.11
N ILE A 534 31.28 -1.95 -42.87
CA ILE A 534 30.33 -1.58 -43.94
C ILE A 534 30.90 -0.45 -44.82
N LEU A 535 31.57 0.53 -44.20
CA LEU A 535 32.24 1.65 -44.87
C LEU A 535 33.46 1.27 -45.73
N LEU A 536 33.83 -0.02 -45.83
CA LEU A 536 34.81 -0.50 -46.81
C LEU A 536 34.20 -0.79 -48.18
N GLU A 537 32.92 -1.20 -48.25
CA GLU A 537 32.21 -1.43 -49.52
C GLU A 537 31.25 -0.28 -49.87
N ALA A 538 30.66 0.41 -48.87
CA ALA A 538 29.69 1.49 -49.13
C ALA A 538 30.14 2.56 -50.14
N PRO A 539 31.40 3.07 -50.12
CA PRO A 539 31.85 4.06 -51.11
C PRO A 539 31.82 3.55 -52.55
N ARG A 540 32.05 2.24 -52.74
CA ARG A 540 32.01 1.59 -54.05
C ARG A 540 30.59 1.56 -54.60
N VAL A 541 29.61 1.17 -53.78
CA VAL A 541 28.18 1.14 -54.21
C VAL A 541 27.66 2.54 -54.49
N ILE A 542 28.06 3.54 -53.69
CA ILE A 542 27.73 4.96 -53.92
C ILE A 542 28.25 5.44 -55.28
N PHE A 543 29.52 5.19 -55.60
CA PHE A 543 30.07 5.61 -56.90
C PHE A 543 29.56 4.77 -58.07
N GLU A 544 29.38 3.45 -57.92
CA GLU A 544 28.73 2.59 -58.92
C GLU A 544 27.28 3.09 -59.20
N SER A 545 26.54 3.57 -58.19
CA SER A 545 25.22 4.22 -58.39
C SER A 545 25.29 5.52 -59.20
N VAL A 546 26.28 6.39 -58.98
CA VAL A 546 26.43 7.66 -59.73
C VAL A 546 26.85 7.40 -61.19
N ALA A 547 27.72 6.42 -61.41
CA ALA A 547 28.10 5.96 -62.74
C ALA A 547 26.87 5.42 -63.50
N GLU A 548 26.05 4.58 -62.86
CA GLU A 548 24.91 3.93 -63.50
C GLU A 548 23.76 4.91 -63.81
N LEU A 549 23.45 5.85 -62.91
CA LEU A 549 22.52 6.95 -63.21
C LEU A 549 22.95 7.74 -64.46
N THR A 550 24.25 8.02 -64.57
CA THR A 550 24.77 8.82 -65.70
C THR A 550 24.78 8.02 -67.01
N LYS A 551 24.98 6.69 -66.95
CA LYS A 551 24.79 5.78 -68.09
C LYS A 551 23.33 5.77 -68.55
N GLU A 552 22.38 5.60 -67.62
CA GLU A 552 20.94 5.59 -67.92
C GLU A 552 20.49 6.92 -68.55
N CYS A 553 20.85 8.06 -67.95
CA CYS A 553 20.54 9.38 -68.50
C CYS A 553 21.16 9.64 -69.88
N LEU A 554 22.38 9.19 -70.15
CA LEU A 554 22.99 9.30 -71.47
C LEU A 554 22.28 8.42 -72.50
N VAL A 555 22.02 7.15 -72.18
CA VAL A 555 21.37 6.19 -73.09
C VAL A 555 19.95 6.62 -73.43
N ASP A 556 19.15 7.09 -72.46
CA ASP A 556 17.79 7.57 -72.75
C ASP A 556 17.81 8.91 -73.51
N ALA A 557 18.77 9.81 -73.25
CA ALA A 557 18.93 11.03 -74.05
C ALA A 557 19.36 10.73 -75.49
N GLU A 558 20.24 9.75 -75.70
CA GLU A 558 20.66 9.27 -77.03
C GLU A 558 19.47 8.62 -77.75
N LYS A 559 18.81 7.64 -77.14
CA LYS A 559 17.64 6.94 -77.69
C LYS A 559 16.53 7.92 -78.09
N ASN A 560 16.22 8.90 -77.25
CA ASN A 560 15.26 9.96 -77.58
C ASN A 560 15.68 10.85 -78.75
N ALA A 561 16.97 10.92 -79.11
CA ALA A 561 17.47 11.60 -80.30
C ALA A 561 17.48 10.67 -81.51
N VAL A 562 17.90 9.42 -81.33
CA VAL A 562 18.02 8.37 -82.34
C VAL A 562 16.64 7.95 -82.88
N ASP A 563 15.60 7.85 -82.03
CA ASP A 563 14.22 7.63 -82.45
C ASP A 563 13.67 8.79 -83.30
N LYS A 564 14.03 10.04 -82.96
CA LYS A 564 13.69 11.24 -83.74
C LYS A 564 14.51 11.30 -85.04
N PHE A 565 15.69 10.71 -85.06
CA PHE A 565 16.55 10.57 -86.23
C PHE A 565 16.01 9.52 -87.21
N HIS A 566 15.77 8.28 -86.77
CA HIS A 566 15.24 7.21 -87.62
C HIS A 566 13.92 7.59 -88.29
N LYS A 567 13.00 8.25 -87.58
CA LYS A 567 11.74 8.76 -88.18
C LYS A 567 11.97 9.70 -89.36
N LYS A 568 13.02 10.54 -89.32
CA LYS A 568 13.41 11.44 -90.41
C LYS A 568 14.28 10.77 -91.48
N LEU A 569 15.15 9.83 -91.09
CA LEU A 569 15.94 9.03 -92.03
C LEU A 569 15.05 8.16 -92.92
N ASN A 570 14.03 7.51 -92.34
CA ASN A 570 13.07 6.72 -93.09
C ASN A 570 12.29 7.57 -94.11
N LEU A 571 11.95 8.82 -93.77
CA LEU A 571 11.36 9.78 -94.72
C LEU A 571 12.32 10.21 -95.83
N ALA A 572 13.63 10.25 -95.57
CA ALA A 572 14.63 10.48 -96.60
C ALA A 572 14.79 9.24 -97.51
N GLU A 573 14.80 8.02 -96.95
CA GLU A 573 14.87 6.79 -97.74
C GLU A 573 13.62 6.56 -98.60
N THR A 574 12.41 6.88 -98.12
CA THR A 574 11.21 6.80 -98.98
C THR A 574 11.25 7.83 -100.11
N ALA A 575 11.77 9.03 -99.87
CA ALA A 575 11.97 10.03 -100.92
C ALA A 575 13.04 9.58 -101.94
N LYS A 576 14.15 9.00 -101.48
CA LYS A 576 15.23 8.42 -102.30
C LYS A 576 14.72 7.27 -103.18
N ALA A 577 13.92 6.37 -102.62
CA ALA A 577 13.24 5.31 -103.37
C ALA A 577 12.26 5.87 -104.42
N ALA A 578 11.47 6.89 -104.07
CA ALA A 578 10.56 7.55 -105.01
C ALA A 578 11.29 8.24 -106.16
N HIS A 579 12.36 9.00 -105.88
CA HIS A 579 13.20 9.62 -106.91
C HIS A 579 13.85 8.56 -107.82
N THR A 580 14.27 7.41 -107.26
CA THR A 580 14.80 6.28 -108.05
C THR A 580 13.75 5.68 -108.99
N GLN A 581 12.49 5.57 -108.57
CA GLN A 581 11.38 5.12 -109.44
C GLN A 581 10.93 6.15 -110.49
N MET A 582 11.26 7.43 -110.27
CA MET A 582 11.06 8.52 -111.23
C MET A 582 12.17 8.59 -112.29
N LEU A 583 13.39 8.10 -111.99
CA LEU A 583 14.52 8.07 -112.93
C LEU A 583 14.32 7.01 -114.03
N ARG A 584 13.50 7.33 -115.02
CA ARG A 584 13.12 6.46 -116.14
C ARG A 584 13.89 6.83 -117.42
N PRO A 585 14.22 5.88 -118.31
CA PRO A 585 14.98 6.15 -119.54
C PRO A 585 14.43 7.28 -120.43
N ARG A 586 13.10 7.48 -120.46
CA ARG A 586 12.46 8.58 -121.22
C ARG A 586 12.91 9.98 -120.79
N LEU A 587 13.46 10.15 -119.58
CA LEU A 587 14.02 11.43 -119.12
C LEU A 587 15.32 11.82 -119.84
N ALA A 588 15.89 10.95 -120.69
CA ALA A 588 17.01 11.27 -121.58
C ALA A 588 16.58 12.16 -122.76
N GLU A 589 15.31 12.08 -123.19
CA GLU A 589 14.82 12.84 -124.35
C GLU A 589 14.86 14.37 -124.04
N PRO A 590 15.33 15.23 -124.98
CA PRO A 590 15.48 16.68 -124.73
C PRO A 590 14.17 17.38 -124.29
N THR A 591 13.03 16.83 -124.68
CA THR A 591 11.67 17.22 -124.27
C THR A 591 11.46 17.19 -122.75
N PHE A 592 12.11 16.27 -122.02
CA PHE A 592 11.96 16.10 -120.57
C PHE A 592 13.18 16.60 -119.78
N ALA A 593 14.09 17.35 -120.40
CA ALA A 593 15.30 17.86 -119.75
C ALA A 593 15.02 18.75 -118.52
N ASN A 594 13.88 19.46 -118.50
CA ASN A 594 13.43 20.22 -117.35
C ASN A 594 13.07 19.30 -116.16
N ASP A 595 12.36 18.20 -116.41
CA ASP A 595 11.93 17.27 -115.38
C ASP A 595 13.12 16.49 -114.81
N LEU A 596 14.08 16.10 -115.66
CA LEU A 596 15.36 15.51 -115.21
C LEU A 596 16.16 16.49 -114.35
N SER A 597 16.17 17.78 -114.71
CA SER A 597 16.81 18.84 -113.92
C SER A 597 16.14 19.02 -112.56
N GLN A 598 14.81 19.07 -112.52
CA GLN A 598 14.02 19.17 -111.30
C GLN A 598 14.21 17.94 -110.38
N LEU A 599 14.20 16.73 -110.94
CA LEU A 599 14.46 15.49 -110.19
C LEU A 599 15.89 15.48 -109.61
N THR A 600 16.89 15.89 -110.41
CA THR A 600 18.28 16.03 -109.95
C THR A 600 18.41 17.05 -108.83
N ALA A 601 17.74 18.20 -108.94
CA ALA A 601 17.75 19.25 -107.92
C ALA A 601 17.00 18.82 -106.65
N ALA A 602 15.89 18.09 -106.78
CA ALA A 602 15.14 17.52 -105.66
C ALA A 602 15.97 16.47 -104.91
N GLU A 603 16.70 15.61 -105.63
CA GLU A 603 17.54 14.57 -105.04
C GLU A 603 18.80 15.15 -104.37
N ALA A 604 19.49 16.10 -105.01
CA ALA A 604 20.59 16.83 -104.37
C ALA A 604 20.11 17.59 -103.11
N LYS A 605 18.87 18.11 -103.12
CA LYS A 605 18.23 18.76 -101.97
C LYS A 605 17.82 17.76 -100.87
N ARG A 606 17.47 16.50 -101.21
CA ARG A 606 17.27 15.40 -100.25
C ARG A 606 18.60 14.99 -99.62
N SER A 607 19.62 14.67 -100.42
CA SER A 607 20.94 14.24 -99.93
C SER A 607 21.56 15.27 -98.98
N ARG A 608 21.62 16.55 -99.39
CA ARG A 608 22.13 17.63 -98.53
C ARG A 608 21.34 17.78 -97.22
N LYS A 609 20.02 17.52 -97.23
CA LYS A 609 19.20 17.50 -96.01
C LYS A 609 19.53 16.29 -95.13
N ALA A 610 19.68 15.09 -95.72
CA ALA A 610 20.03 13.87 -95.00
C ALA A 610 21.41 14.00 -94.33
N ILE A 611 22.45 14.37 -95.10
CA ILE A 611 23.81 14.61 -94.59
C ILE A 611 23.80 15.69 -93.49
N LYS A 612 23.19 16.86 -93.72
CA LYS A 612 23.11 17.91 -92.70
C LYS A 612 22.42 17.42 -91.42
N PHE A 613 21.38 16.61 -91.54
CA PHE A 613 20.65 16.10 -90.39
C PHE A 613 21.40 14.97 -89.65
N MET A 614 22.13 14.09 -90.36
CA MET A 614 23.06 13.14 -89.76
C MET A 614 24.14 13.84 -88.94
N VAL A 615 24.81 14.86 -89.52
CA VAL A 615 25.83 15.67 -88.81
C VAL A 615 25.22 16.38 -87.60
N GLN A 616 24.02 16.95 -87.72
CA GLN A 616 23.34 17.61 -86.59
C GLN A 616 23.00 16.66 -85.44
N VAL A 617 22.56 15.43 -85.73
CA VAL A 617 22.25 14.44 -84.67
C VAL A 617 23.53 13.87 -84.07
N HIS A 618 24.56 13.60 -84.87
CA HIS A 618 25.86 13.18 -84.34
C HIS A 618 26.46 14.22 -83.40
N ALA A 619 26.48 15.49 -83.79
CA ALA A 619 26.95 16.59 -82.94
C ALA A 619 26.10 16.75 -81.65
N PHE A 620 24.79 16.45 -81.71
CA PHE A 620 23.94 16.41 -80.51
C PHE A 620 24.27 15.23 -79.59
N VAL A 621 24.51 14.04 -80.14
CA VAL A 621 24.93 12.85 -79.37
C VAL A 621 26.32 13.07 -78.74
N GLN A 622 27.30 13.56 -79.51
CA GLN A 622 28.62 13.94 -79.01
C GLN A 622 28.53 15.01 -77.90
N LYS A 623 27.70 16.05 -78.07
CA LYS A 623 27.50 17.07 -77.04
C LYS A 623 26.86 16.49 -75.77
N ASN A 624 25.85 15.65 -75.89
CA ASN A 624 25.22 14.99 -74.74
C ASN A 624 26.20 14.04 -74.04
N ALA A 625 27.00 13.29 -74.79
CA ALA A 625 28.05 12.43 -74.26
C ALA A 625 29.04 13.25 -73.42
N ARG A 626 29.55 14.35 -73.98
CA ARG A 626 30.38 15.33 -73.27
C ARG A 626 29.72 15.85 -71.98
N THR A 627 28.50 16.38 -72.06
CA THR A 627 27.82 16.95 -70.88
C THR A 627 27.55 15.90 -69.80
N ASN A 628 27.30 14.63 -70.15
CA ASN A 628 27.15 13.56 -69.16
C ASN A 628 28.51 13.14 -68.55
N LEU A 629 29.61 13.13 -69.32
CA LEU A 629 30.95 12.89 -68.77
C LEU A 629 31.41 14.02 -67.83
N GLU A 630 31.15 15.28 -68.20
CA GLU A 630 31.41 16.46 -67.36
C GLU A 630 30.59 16.40 -66.06
N LYS A 631 29.31 16.00 -66.12
CA LYS A 631 28.47 15.76 -64.93
C LYS A 631 28.94 14.59 -64.07
N PHE A 632 29.29 13.45 -64.67
CA PHE A 632 29.83 12.30 -63.94
C PHE A 632 31.09 12.68 -63.16
N LEU A 633 32.04 13.37 -63.80
CA LEU A 633 33.24 13.88 -63.15
C LEU A 633 32.91 14.78 -61.95
N ALA A 634 31.99 15.74 -62.14
CA ALA A 634 31.57 16.65 -61.10
C ALA A 634 30.93 15.91 -59.90
N SER A 635 29.95 15.04 -60.15
CA SER A 635 29.27 14.24 -59.12
C SER A 635 30.20 13.25 -58.41
N LEU A 636 31.18 12.66 -59.13
CA LEU A 636 32.17 11.74 -58.55
C LEU A 636 33.16 12.48 -57.63
N LEU A 637 33.68 13.63 -58.06
CA LEU A 637 34.61 14.44 -57.27
C LEU A 637 33.90 15.08 -56.07
N TYR A 638 32.68 15.60 -56.26
CA TYR A 638 31.86 16.13 -55.17
C TYR A 638 31.47 15.02 -54.18
N GLY A 639 30.98 13.87 -54.65
CA GLY A 639 30.67 12.72 -53.82
C GLY A 639 31.88 12.20 -53.04
N THR A 640 33.09 12.25 -53.63
CA THR A 640 34.35 11.97 -52.92
C THR A 640 34.57 12.97 -51.79
N LYS A 641 34.47 14.28 -52.08
CA LYS A 641 34.67 15.35 -51.08
C LYS A 641 33.69 15.22 -49.91
N VAL A 642 32.41 15.00 -50.20
CA VAL A 642 31.37 14.76 -49.18
C VAL A 642 31.69 13.54 -48.34
N LEU A 643 31.96 12.38 -48.95
CA LEU A 643 32.27 11.15 -48.19
C LEU A 643 33.53 11.31 -47.31
N MET A 644 34.57 11.99 -47.81
CA MET A 644 35.79 12.23 -47.04
C MET A 644 35.55 13.16 -45.85
N LEU A 645 34.76 14.23 -46.00
CA LEU A 645 34.35 15.11 -44.91
C LEU A 645 33.43 14.39 -43.89
N THR A 646 32.54 13.51 -44.37
CA THR A 646 31.72 12.66 -43.50
C THR A 646 32.62 11.74 -42.66
N LEU A 647 33.64 11.12 -43.26
CA LEU A 647 34.61 10.26 -42.55
C LEU A 647 35.57 11.02 -41.62
N GLU A 648 35.91 12.29 -41.86
CA GLU A 648 36.73 13.06 -40.91
C GLU A 648 36.02 13.26 -39.57
N GLY A 649 34.73 13.61 -39.62
CA GLY A 649 33.85 13.74 -38.44
C GLY A 649 33.36 12.41 -37.85
N LEU A 650 33.91 11.27 -38.27
CA LEU A 650 33.54 9.95 -37.75
C LEU A 650 34.51 9.51 -36.64
N ILE A 651 33.96 9.05 -35.52
CA ILE A 651 34.69 8.47 -34.40
C ILE A 651 35.42 7.17 -34.81
N SER A 652 36.54 6.90 -34.16
CA SER A 652 37.35 5.69 -34.31
C SER A 652 37.64 5.10 -32.93
N SER A 653 38.03 3.82 -32.89
CA SER A 653 38.36 3.12 -31.63
C SER A 653 39.52 3.74 -30.85
N VAL A 654 40.35 4.56 -31.49
CA VAL A 654 41.39 5.38 -30.83
C VAL A 654 40.82 6.54 -30.02
N ASP A 655 39.65 7.08 -30.35
CA ASP A 655 39.03 8.22 -29.65
C ASP A 655 38.20 7.76 -28.43
N LEU A 656 37.78 6.49 -28.40
CA LEU A 656 37.02 5.87 -27.32
C LEU A 656 37.89 5.52 -26.12
N LYS A 657 37.37 5.63 -24.89
CA LYS A 657 38.07 5.23 -23.66
C LYS A 657 38.37 3.72 -23.64
N SER A 658 39.39 3.34 -22.87
CA SER A 658 39.60 1.95 -22.46
C SER A 658 38.50 1.54 -21.48
N LEU A 659 38.06 0.28 -21.58
CA LEU A 659 37.10 -0.35 -20.68
C LEU A 659 37.81 -1.42 -19.84
N PRO A 660 37.31 -1.73 -18.63
CA PRO A 660 37.91 -2.76 -17.79
C PRO A 660 38.09 -4.09 -18.53
N GLY A 661 39.31 -4.62 -18.49
CA GLY A 661 39.70 -5.85 -19.19
C GLY A 661 40.37 -5.64 -20.56
N ASP A 662 40.31 -4.44 -21.15
CA ASP A 662 41.06 -4.13 -22.38
C ASP A 662 42.58 -4.31 -22.18
N ASP A 663 43.07 -4.08 -20.96
CA ASP A 663 44.48 -4.24 -20.56
C ASP A 663 45.01 -5.68 -20.74
N SER A 664 44.10 -6.67 -20.80
CA SER A 664 44.46 -8.07 -21.08
C SER A 664 44.73 -8.35 -22.56
N ILE A 665 44.38 -7.43 -23.46
CA ILE A 665 44.61 -7.55 -24.90
C ILE A 665 46.09 -7.25 -25.18
N ILE A 666 46.93 -8.28 -25.01
CA ILE A 666 48.38 -8.23 -25.26
C ILE A 666 48.63 -7.63 -26.65
N THR A 667 49.10 -6.38 -26.67
CA THR A 667 49.34 -5.65 -27.92
C THR A 667 50.35 -6.42 -28.77
N LYS A 668 49.88 -6.92 -29.92
CA LYS A 668 50.58 -7.87 -30.80
C LYS A 668 52.01 -7.40 -31.06
N ARG A 669 52.99 -8.03 -30.39
CA ARG A 669 54.38 -7.56 -30.23
C ARG A 669 54.86 -6.84 -31.48
N MET A 670 55.13 -5.53 -31.37
CA MET A 670 55.62 -4.75 -32.50
C MET A 670 56.93 -5.36 -33.00
N GLY A 671 56.90 -5.93 -34.20
CA GLY A 671 58.07 -6.60 -34.79
C GLY A 671 59.26 -5.64 -34.85
N LEU A 672 60.48 -6.18 -34.76
CA LEU A 672 61.73 -5.43 -34.65
C LEU A 672 61.89 -4.28 -35.67
N ARG A 673 61.31 -4.41 -36.88
CA ARG A 673 61.27 -3.34 -37.89
C ARG A 673 60.39 -2.15 -37.49
N LYS A 674 59.21 -2.37 -36.88
CA LYS A 674 58.40 -1.28 -36.29
C LYS A 674 59.14 -0.64 -35.12
N LEU A 675 59.68 -1.42 -34.18
CA LEU A 675 60.46 -0.89 -33.05
C LEU A 675 61.66 -0.06 -33.52
N ARG A 676 62.42 -0.51 -34.54
CA ARG A 676 63.49 0.30 -35.15
C ARG A 676 62.97 1.61 -35.75
N ASN A 677 61.85 1.60 -36.48
CA ASN A 677 61.31 2.83 -37.07
C ASN A 677 60.73 3.79 -36.01
N THR A 678 60.07 3.30 -34.96
CA THR A 678 59.62 4.13 -33.83
C THR A 678 60.81 4.74 -33.10
N ARG A 679 61.88 3.94 -32.90
CA ARG A 679 63.11 4.40 -32.25
C ARG A 679 63.88 5.43 -33.09
N LYS A 680 64.06 5.21 -34.41
CA LYS A 680 64.60 6.23 -35.34
C LYS A 680 63.79 7.54 -35.29
N LYS A 681 62.47 7.45 -35.17
CA LYS A 681 61.57 8.62 -35.06
C LYS A 681 61.63 9.33 -33.69
N GLN A 682 62.16 8.67 -32.65
CA GLN A 682 62.54 9.29 -31.37
C GLN A 682 63.99 9.82 -31.38
N GLU A 683 64.89 9.18 -32.12
CA GLU A 683 66.30 9.54 -32.27
C GLU A 683 66.54 10.65 -33.31
N GLY A 684 65.50 11.14 -33.99
CA GLY A 684 65.49 12.40 -34.73
C GLY A 684 66.03 12.36 -36.17
N GLU A 685 66.31 11.18 -36.73
CA GLU A 685 66.77 11.08 -38.13
C GLU A 685 65.66 11.47 -39.13
N PRO A 686 65.91 12.41 -40.06
CA PRO A 686 65.00 12.71 -41.15
C PRO A 686 65.04 11.59 -42.20
N ASP A 687 64.08 10.67 -42.12
CA ASP A 687 63.92 9.53 -43.04
C ASP A 687 63.50 10.03 -44.44
N ALA A 688 64.47 10.06 -45.37
CA ALA A 688 64.39 10.76 -46.67
C ALA A 688 63.31 10.26 -47.66
N ASN A 689 62.51 9.27 -47.27
CA ASN A 689 61.39 8.72 -48.05
C ASN A 689 60.03 8.79 -47.32
N GLN A 690 59.92 9.51 -46.20
CA GLN A 690 58.61 9.76 -45.57
C GLN A 690 57.90 10.94 -46.26
N GLU A 691 56.78 10.65 -46.95
CA GLU A 691 55.73 11.64 -47.22
C GLU A 691 55.45 12.46 -45.95
N LYS A 692 55.19 13.77 -46.06
CA LYS A 692 55.01 14.66 -44.91
C LYS A 692 53.82 14.25 -44.02
N LEU A 693 54.10 13.41 -43.03
CA LEU A 693 53.16 12.99 -42.00
C LEU A 693 53.02 14.10 -40.96
N CYS A 694 52.12 15.05 -41.22
CA CYS A 694 51.69 16.04 -40.24
C CYS A 694 51.19 15.33 -38.97
N GLY A 695 51.68 15.77 -37.81
CA GLY A 695 51.27 15.23 -36.52
C GLY A 695 49.96 15.88 -36.06
N ASN A 696 48.91 15.06 -35.93
CA ASN A 696 47.61 15.49 -35.39
C ASN A 696 47.43 15.01 -33.94
N GLU A 697 46.74 15.82 -33.14
CA GLU A 697 46.41 15.58 -31.72
C GLU A 697 45.67 14.25 -31.51
N ARG A 698 44.80 13.88 -32.46
CA ARG A 698 44.05 12.62 -32.52
C ARG A 698 44.92 11.35 -32.68
N GLY A 699 46.24 11.48 -32.89
CA GLY A 699 47.17 10.36 -33.09
C GLY A 699 47.02 9.62 -34.43
N VAL A 700 46.02 9.94 -35.25
CA VAL A 700 45.84 9.47 -36.61
C VAL A 700 46.54 10.43 -37.57
N SER A 701 47.48 9.95 -38.37
CA SER A 701 48.17 10.77 -39.37
C SER A 701 47.21 11.24 -40.47
N ARG A 702 47.28 12.51 -40.84
CA ARG A 702 46.72 12.99 -42.11
C ARG A 702 47.59 12.57 -43.30
N ARG A 703 46.99 12.52 -44.48
CA ARG A 703 47.66 12.31 -45.77
C ARG A 703 47.01 13.23 -46.81
N MET A 704 47.85 13.87 -47.62
CA MET A 704 47.41 14.53 -48.85
C MET A 704 47.20 13.45 -49.92
N TRP A 705 45.95 13.23 -50.28
CA TRP A 705 45.55 12.32 -51.35
C TRP A 705 45.70 13.01 -52.70
N SER A 706 46.32 12.31 -53.65
CA SER A 706 46.46 12.81 -55.03
C SER A 706 45.10 13.02 -55.69
N GLY A 707 45.06 13.96 -56.63
CA GLY A 707 43.93 14.11 -57.53
C GLY A 707 43.62 12.82 -58.30
N LEU A 708 42.42 12.79 -58.88
CA LEU A 708 42.08 11.83 -59.93
C LEU A 708 42.73 12.31 -61.23
N ASP A 709 43.38 11.42 -61.98
CA ASP A 709 43.87 11.75 -63.31
C ASP A 709 42.68 11.90 -64.26
N ILE A 710 42.48 13.11 -64.79
CA ILE A 710 41.36 13.41 -65.70
C ILE A 710 41.76 13.35 -67.18
N CYS A 711 43.02 13.04 -67.52
CA CYS A 711 43.46 12.89 -68.91
C CYS A 711 42.60 11.89 -69.73
N PRO A 712 42.27 10.67 -69.24
CA PRO A 712 41.43 9.73 -70.00
C PRO A 712 40.04 10.29 -70.33
N ALA A 713 39.47 11.11 -69.44
CA ALA A 713 38.21 11.80 -69.72
C ALA A 713 38.40 12.95 -70.73
N LYS A 714 39.50 13.73 -70.63
CA LYS A 714 39.81 14.79 -71.60
C LYS A 714 40.10 14.25 -73.01
N GLU A 715 40.69 13.07 -73.15
CA GLU A 715 40.85 12.39 -74.44
C GLU A 715 39.49 12.08 -75.08
N ILE A 716 38.54 11.55 -74.31
CA ILE A 716 37.17 11.28 -74.78
C ILE A 716 36.48 12.60 -75.17
N LEU A 717 36.64 13.66 -74.37
CA LEU A 717 36.12 14.99 -74.71
C LEU A 717 36.71 15.52 -76.02
N ALA A 718 38.03 15.43 -76.23
CA ALA A 718 38.68 15.82 -77.48
C ALA A 718 38.19 14.99 -78.68
N LYS A 719 37.98 13.67 -78.52
CA LYS A 719 37.34 12.81 -79.53
C LYS A 719 35.93 13.30 -79.90
N THR A 720 35.18 13.88 -78.95
CA THR A 720 33.84 14.46 -79.21
C THR A 720 33.84 15.85 -79.86
N GLU A 721 34.97 16.56 -79.93
CA GLU A 721 35.06 17.86 -80.61
C GLU A 721 35.36 17.75 -82.12
N VAL A 722 35.83 16.60 -82.60
CA VAL A 722 36.20 16.41 -84.01
C VAL A 722 34.96 16.36 -84.91
N GLU A 723 34.77 17.39 -85.75
CA GLU A 723 33.73 17.39 -86.77
C GLU A 723 33.89 16.23 -87.76
N LEU A 724 32.77 15.61 -88.14
CA LEU A 724 32.68 14.56 -89.16
C LEU A 724 33.25 14.95 -90.54
N THR A 725 33.41 16.25 -90.79
CA THR A 725 33.92 16.86 -92.02
C THR A 725 35.45 17.05 -92.05
N ALA A 726 36.14 16.88 -90.91
CA ALA A 726 37.59 17.09 -90.82
C ALA A 726 38.37 15.76 -90.91
N PRO A 727 39.44 15.66 -91.72
CA PRO A 727 40.33 14.51 -91.69
C PRO A 727 41.13 14.48 -90.38
N LYS A 728 41.22 13.30 -89.74
CA LYS A 728 41.98 13.11 -88.49
C LYS A 728 43.49 13.33 -88.71
N LEU A 729 43.98 14.53 -88.43
CA LEU A 729 45.43 14.76 -88.25
C LEU A 729 45.86 14.13 -86.92
N GLY A 730 46.67 13.08 -86.99
CA GLY A 730 47.23 12.43 -85.81
C GLY A 730 48.31 13.29 -85.16
N SER A 731 47.94 14.09 -84.15
CA SER A 731 48.88 14.82 -83.31
C SER A 731 49.06 14.11 -81.96
N SER A 732 50.14 13.33 -81.82
CA SER A 732 50.54 12.73 -80.54
C SER A 732 51.13 13.81 -79.63
N GLN A 733 50.30 14.40 -78.76
CA GLN A 733 50.78 15.24 -77.66
C GLN A 733 51.36 14.37 -76.53
N GLU A 734 52.34 14.89 -75.80
CA GLU A 734 52.94 14.22 -74.66
C GLU A 734 51.97 14.25 -73.46
N HIS A 735 51.72 13.09 -72.84
CA HIS A 735 50.83 12.99 -71.68
C HIS A 735 51.51 13.52 -70.40
N THR A 736 51.35 14.82 -70.12
CA THR A 736 51.44 15.34 -68.75
C THR A 736 50.12 15.04 -68.03
N PRO A 737 50.10 14.21 -66.97
CA PRO A 737 48.86 13.85 -66.28
C PRO A 737 48.28 15.07 -65.55
N GLU A 738 47.04 15.40 -65.87
CA GLU A 738 46.31 16.49 -65.22
C GLU A 738 45.48 15.93 -64.07
N LEU A 739 45.84 16.31 -62.84
CA LEU A 739 45.21 15.80 -61.62
C LEU A 739 44.13 16.76 -61.12
N SER A 740 43.02 16.21 -60.62
CA SER A 740 42.03 16.97 -59.86
C SER A 740 42.65 17.61 -58.61
N GLU A 741 41.91 18.50 -57.94
CA GLU A 741 42.32 19.03 -56.62
C GLU A 741 42.73 17.89 -55.66
N PRO A 742 43.88 17.99 -54.98
CA PRO A 742 44.27 17.06 -53.93
C PRO A 742 43.42 17.29 -52.68
N ILE A 743 43.15 16.21 -51.93
CA ILE A 743 42.32 16.26 -50.71
C ILE A 743 43.19 15.87 -49.53
N GLU A 744 43.29 16.69 -48.49
CA GLU A 744 43.96 16.31 -47.23
C GLU A 744 42.94 15.80 -46.21
N THR A 745 43.06 14.54 -45.78
CA THR A 745 42.23 13.95 -44.70
C THR A 745 43.00 12.87 -43.92
N TYR A 746 42.36 12.29 -42.90
CA TYR A 746 42.91 11.20 -42.10
C TYR A 746 43.20 9.91 -42.89
N LEU A 747 44.30 9.23 -42.55
CA LEU A 747 44.73 7.98 -43.21
C LEU A 747 44.08 6.73 -42.59
N THR A 748 42.74 6.61 -42.64
CA THR A 748 42.03 5.38 -42.21
C THR A 748 41.82 4.38 -43.36
N ASN A 749 41.35 3.17 -43.04
CA ASN A 749 41.00 2.17 -44.06
C ASN A 749 39.77 2.58 -44.88
N GLN A 750 38.80 3.29 -44.28
CA GLN A 750 37.61 3.80 -44.95
C GLN A 750 37.96 4.91 -45.95
N HIS A 751 38.87 5.83 -45.57
CA HIS A 751 39.40 6.85 -46.49
C HIS A 751 40.14 6.21 -47.68
N ARG A 752 40.88 5.10 -47.46
CA ARG A 752 41.47 4.30 -48.55
C ARG A 752 40.41 3.67 -49.44
N ALA A 753 39.34 3.12 -48.86
CA ALA A 753 38.25 2.50 -49.59
C ALA A 753 37.53 3.51 -50.51
N VAL A 754 37.23 4.72 -50.01
CA VAL A 754 36.71 5.84 -50.85
C VAL A 754 37.65 6.12 -52.02
N MET A 755 38.95 6.28 -51.77
CA MET A 755 39.92 6.60 -52.82
C MET A 755 40.11 5.48 -53.86
N GLN A 756 40.09 4.22 -53.43
CA GLN A 756 40.17 3.05 -54.31
C GLN A 756 38.88 2.87 -55.13
N ALA A 757 37.72 3.07 -54.51
CA ALA A 757 36.43 3.04 -55.18
C ALA A 757 36.32 4.15 -56.23
N ARG A 758 36.74 5.38 -55.91
CA ARG A 758 36.77 6.53 -56.84
C ARG A 758 37.54 6.21 -58.11
N ALA A 759 38.77 5.72 -57.96
CA ALA A 759 39.63 5.34 -59.09
C ALA A 759 38.99 4.21 -59.91
N LYS A 760 38.67 3.08 -59.28
CA LYS A 760 38.10 1.91 -59.96
C LYS A 760 36.82 2.24 -60.76
N VAL A 761 35.91 3.04 -60.20
CA VAL A 761 34.67 3.41 -60.87
C VAL A 761 34.91 4.43 -61.98
N PHE A 762 35.87 5.35 -61.81
CA PHE A 762 36.31 6.24 -62.90
C PHE A 762 36.90 5.46 -64.08
N ASP A 763 37.79 4.50 -63.83
CA ASP A 763 38.40 3.66 -64.86
C ASP A 763 37.32 2.84 -65.61
N MET A 764 36.37 2.26 -64.87
CA MET A 764 35.24 1.51 -65.43
C MET A 764 34.29 2.39 -66.25
N PHE A 765 33.97 3.60 -65.79
CA PHE A 765 33.08 4.52 -66.50
C PHE A 765 33.75 5.11 -67.74
N THR A 766 35.00 5.57 -67.65
CA THR A 766 35.74 6.14 -68.79
C THR A 766 35.99 5.11 -69.90
N ASN A 767 36.35 3.87 -69.54
CA ASN A 767 36.46 2.79 -70.53
C ASN A 767 35.12 2.50 -71.23
N TRP A 768 34.02 2.37 -70.48
CA TRP A 768 32.67 2.23 -71.05
C TRP A 768 32.31 3.40 -71.96
N MET A 769 32.60 4.62 -71.52
CA MET A 769 32.28 5.86 -72.22
C MET A 769 33.09 6.00 -73.52
N ASN A 770 34.36 5.60 -73.53
CA ASN A 770 35.18 5.58 -74.74
C ASN A 770 34.62 4.61 -75.79
N ILE A 771 34.31 3.37 -75.38
CA ILE A 771 33.70 2.36 -76.25
C ILE A 771 32.37 2.87 -76.82
N HIS A 772 31.51 3.43 -75.97
CA HIS A 772 30.21 3.98 -76.36
C HIS A 772 30.33 5.14 -77.37
N VAL A 773 31.25 6.09 -77.15
CA VAL A 773 31.49 7.19 -78.09
C VAL A 773 32.07 6.68 -79.42
N GLU A 774 33.01 5.75 -79.40
CA GLU A 774 33.60 5.16 -80.62
C GLU A 774 32.60 4.33 -81.42
N GLU A 775 31.69 3.61 -80.76
CA GLU A 775 30.55 2.96 -81.40
C GLU A 775 29.64 3.95 -82.14
N GLN A 776 29.26 5.07 -81.50
CA GLN A 776 28.38 6.05 -82.12
C GLN A 776 29.05 6.79 -83.28
N ASP A 777 30.31 7.18 -83.12
CA ASP A 777 31.15 7.75 -84.18
C ASP A 777 31.24 6.81 -85.40
N SER A 778 31.42 5.51 -85.15
CA SER A 778 31.43 4.48 -86.19
C SER A 778 30.07 4.33 -86.91
N LYS A 779 28.96 4.28 -86.16
CA LYS A 779 27.58 4.19 -86.71
C LYS A 779 27.27 5.38 -87.62
N PHE A 780 27.51 6.61 -87.17
CA PHE A 780 27.22 7.82 -87.97
C PHE A 780 28.17 8.02 -89.15
N ARG A 781 29.46 7.67 -89.04
CA ARG A 781 30.37 7.65 -90.21
C ARG A 781 29.92 6.67 -91.28
N THR A 782 29.43 5.49 -90.89
CA THR A 782 28.94 4.48 -91.84
C THR A 782 27.74 5.01 -92.64
N LEU A 783 26.73 5.57 -91.95
CA LEU A 783 25.56 6.18 -92.58
C LEU A 783 25.92 7.33 -93.54
N LEU A 784 26.92 8.15 -93.18
CA LEU A 784 27.40 9.23 -94.04
C LEU A 784 28.16 8.74 -95.27
N GLN A 785 28.99 7.70 -95.14
CA GLN A 785 29.65 7.06 -96.29
C GLN A 785 28.64 6.40 -97.23
N GLU A 786 27.55 5.82 -96.71
CA GLU A 786 26.47 5.24 -97.52
C GLU A 786 25.71 6.30 -98.32
N GLU A 787 25.39 7.44 -97.73
CA GLU A 787 24.73 8.56 -98.42
C GLU A 787 25.67 9.28 -99.41
N GLN A 788 26.97 9.37 -99.11
CA GLN A 788 27.99 9.84 -100.06
C GLN A 788 28.10 8.91 -101.28
N ARG A 789 28.30 7.60 -101.06
CA ARG A 789 28.35 6.57 -102.12
C ARG A 789 27.05 6.51 -102.92
N TRP A 790 25.90 6.76 -102.29
CA TRP A 790 24.63 6.90 -102.99
C TRP A 790 24.63 8.11 -103.94
N THR A 791 25.12 9.26 -103.47
CA THR A 791 25.23 10.48 -104.29
C THR A 791 26.15 10.28 -105.50
N GLU A 792 27.31 9.64 -105.30
CA GLU A 792 28.24 9.28 -106.39
C GLU A 792 27.58 8.36 -107.43
N ARG A 793 26.88 7.31 -106.98
CA ARG A 793 26.13 6.38 -107.85
C ARG A 793 25.01 7.09 -108.60
N TRP A 794 24.26 7.97 -107.95
CA TRP A 794 23.22 8.76 -108.58
C TRP A 794 23.78 9.66 -109.69
N GLU A 795 24.91 10.35 -109.45
CA GLU A 795 25.61 11.12 -110.48
C GLU A 795 26.20 10.25 -111.60
N GLN A 796 26.54 8.99 -111.33
CA GLN A 796 26.96 8.03 -112.35
C GLN A 796 25.77 7.58 -113.22
N SER A 797 24.63 7.26 -112.62
CA SER A 797 23.39 6.94 -113.35
C SER A 797 22.88 8.13 -114.17
N LEU A 798 22.97 9.36 -113.66
CA LEU A 798 22.66 10.58 -114.41
C LEU A 798 23.64 10.83 -115.58
N ARG A 799 24.91 10.41 -115.46
CA ARG A 799 25.88 10.47 -116.57
C ARG A 799 25.55 9.44 -117.65
N GLN A 800 25.23 8.21 -117.27
CA GLN A 800 24.81 7.15 -118.19
C GLN A 800 23.51 7.51 -118.93
N LEU A 801 22.51 8.05 -118.22
CA LEU A 801 21.23 8.46 -118.79
C LEU A 801 21.33 9.70 -119.70
N LYS A 802 22.47 10.40 -119.73
CA LYS A 802 22.80 11.48 -120.68
C LYS A 802 23.73 11.03 -121.82
N GLN A 803 24.09 9.75 -121.87
CA GLN A 803 24.86 9.11 -122.94
C GLN A 803 24.00 8.20 -123.83
N LEU A 804 22.73 8.01 -123.44
CA LEU A 804 21.65 7.39 -124.21
C LEU A 804 20.82 8.48 -124.91
#